data_AF-A0A409WBI7-F1
#
_entry.id   AF-A0A409WBI7-F1
#
_cell.length_a   1.000
_cell.length_b   1.000
_cell.length_c   1.000
_cell.angle_alpha   90.00
_cell.angle_beta   90.00
_cell.angle_gamma   90.00
#
_symmetry.space_group_name_H-M   'P 1'
#
loop_
_entity.id
_entity.type
_entity.pdbx_description
1 polymer ?
#
loop_
_entity_poly.entity_id
_entity_poly.type
_entity_poly.pdbx_seq_one_letter_code
_entity_poly.pdbx_strand_id
1 'polypeptide(L)'
;MRLLGWYQLEARQSTAAILYPAPVRVASIRVFPTGTQPFKESPDIVALTEPEAFFLDVFFNTISVQPSSVQDSQDKRAAPKNVLAPTRIAYAGDQTDFVVDMGLDFATRLVIFNGEFKSLFVAIYGDVVNSEPSEVATYEPKRLPVLNPSPLAPSLDPAHSSKPTLLAEQLLQLLPDRPEISVATRLVFALKPVAEDWDDPDFPNLFSDLDVGDNPDLDALVNVAGRPIRDDISQEAITTFAIAMHDSLGINPLDDGYYVAKLLSMAASQQTRFSRALLKSLKQHVDLPEVFNEDSLDEATVFCLQDAAANIEIARYFREDEPFINGLENMQTSPTTDKAVRKALKKLLDRIRGWQIFEDALSNPNGDFTASASFLKDITAGEHSIGCWLECMINHESLAARVAEVPDAHEAPTLPPLLFQEQPSLISSTSFLVFVKALLAVSTVLAPFAWADSIGDHHCRERALALLVLWQGVDGYREIVNHCLLLRQITRRLGWNKSDDIPTKQGTLAERLLVGLAKDPQAMLKEVLISAVLELEPPFSYITADELMEIGKLARVARDGLPSAIEELTFASVRPFSLRRLRVLRVSLAIIAEELTYDDGEHHVAKSFWSERSQGVGPTLASILADIADDLNHHFGIQSPPRMNHALSELLFHTANDILVLLARFAAAYPLISHDLRTLTASMADLYACADAASLTFSPSSGAFLASQNTSRNCIEILRAFSEVIQVEAGTPNALVILRTLLSPTTAKDVRDPVHHKLQLYDLIMNILPQEPSSQDGLSLPTEVFPKLLDEFRDFSQLLDPETRATFLERLVTLDNGEIGIGEWLLVEQMKELLTTLHRLSDSLQEDYKLVLQYHVNSVLHFYDLLISSPGTEKWAVVSLSANEDLSQLLGNCLALVLDYNISSLYLTELTRHLAKHAIQFAPDIRFHILLLAARNAQADPTAPDVLDFVLDILKSLPAASIVPERLQIEAGRLFSVCSDQSSAIQPEAAETTLQILEWLASQEDVKLATLAGLSTDHFDYLCKNLASALPVARQSTLDTVKTKLIIDEDEVFSSAATELPDTLTVPLQVVESLLASPPPTEPPSTPKAGTKTPDILGVVISPPSAVLRSPAATGLTKTYLNNDFRQLRQVPSTRMNTSRLPSTHGMLLVSLVASF
;
A
#
# COMPACT_ATOMS: atom_id res chain seq x y z
N MET A 1 9.59 -32.39 -0.08
CA MET A 1 10.78 -32.83 0.68
C MET A 1 10.81 -34.34 0.73
N ARG A 2 11.95 -34.99 0.44
CA ARG A 2 12.12 -36.45 0.50
C ARG A 2 12.89 -36.85 1.76
N LEU A 3 12.64 -38.04 2.31
CA LEU A 3 13.44 -38.60 3.42
C LEU A 3 14.78 -39.09 2.85
N LEU A 4 15.89 -38.52 3.31
CA LEU A 4 17.24 -38.95 2.92
C LEU A 4 17.70 -40.19 3.71
N GLY A 5 17.23 -40.33 4.95
CA GLY A 5 17.47 -41.49 5.79
C GLY A 5 17.08 -41.24 7.24
N TRP A 6 17.00 -42.30 8.03
CA TRP A 6 16.83 -42.26 9.48
C TRP A 6 17.93 -43.08 10.15
N TYR A 7 18.36 -42.66 11.34
CA TYR A 7 19.55 -43.19 11.98
C TYR A 7 19.39 -43.20 13.51
N GLN A 8 19.79 -44.30 14.13
CA GLN A 8 20.07 -44.40 15.56
C GLN A 8 21.58 -44.17 15.75
N LEU A 9 21.95 -43.03 16.33
CA LEU A 9 23.34 -42.62 16.51
C LEU A 9 23.78 -42.84 17.96
N GLU A 10 24.83 -43.63 18.16
CA GLU A 10 25.49 -43.77 19.46
C GLU A 10 26.70 -42.82 19.54
N ALA A 11 26.79 -42.04 20.60
CA ALA A 11 27.89 -41.10 20.76
C ALA A 11 29.21 -41.81 21.10
N ARG A 12 30.28 -41.47 20.38
CA ARG A 12 31.66 -41.81 20.74
C ARG A 12 32.38 -40.52 21.12
N GLN A 13 32.73 -40.37 22.40
CA GLN A 13 33.32 -39.13 22.93
C GLN A 13 32.45 -37.89 22.58
N SER A 14 31.14 -37.99 22.83
CA SER A 14 30.15 -36.93 22.54
C SER A 14 29.96 -36.60 21.05
N THR A 15 30.48 -37.42 20.13
CA THR A 15 30.34 -37.20 18.68
C THR A 15 29.77 -38.41 17.94
N ALA A 16 28.97 -38.16 16.91
CA ALA A 16 28.53 -39.13 15.91
C ALA A 16 28.55 -38.48 14.52
N ALA A 17 28.58 -39.26 13.45
CA ALA A 17 28.58 -38.70 12.10
C ALA A 17 27.83 -39.59 11.11
N ILE A 18 27.18 -38.95 10.13
CA ILE A 18 26.49 -39.60 9.02
C ILE A 18 27.24 -39.22 7.73
N LEU A 19 27.71 -40.24 7.01
CA LEU A 19 28.34 -40.10 5.71
C LEU A 19 27.38 -40.58 4.63
N TYR A 20 26.94 -39.66 3.77
CA TYR A 20 26.10 -39.97 2.62
C TYR A 20 26.96 -40.43 1.42
N PRO A 21 26.49 -41.44 0.66
CA PRO A 21 27.21 -41.94 -0.52
C PRO A 21 27.23 -40.92 -1.68
N ALA A 22 26.20 -40.07 -1.77
CA ALA A 22 26.10 -38.98 -2.74
C ALA A 22 25.99 -37.63 -2.01
N PRO A 23 26.37 -36.50 -2.66
CA PRO A 23 26.09 -35.18 -2.11
C PRO A 23 24.58 -34.98 -1.98
N VAL A 24 24.15 -34.59 -0.78
CA VAL A 24 22.76 -34.32 -0.45
C VAL A 24 22.62 -32.88 0.01
N ARG A 25 21.46 -32.28 -0.25
CA ARG A 25 21.06 -31.00 0.33
C ARG A 25 20.07 -31.33 1.44
N VAL A 26 20.50 -31.19 2.70
CA VAL A 26 19.61 -31.36 3.86
C VAL A 26 18.73 -30.13 3.96
N ALA A 27 17.43 -30.35 4.12
CA ALA A 27 16.42 -29.32 4.31
C ALA A 27 15.90 -29.30 5.75
N SER A 28 15.82 -30.47 6.42
CA SER A 28 15.47 -30.53 7.84
C SER A 28 16.02 -31.78 8.53
N ILE A 29 16.17 -31.68 9.85
CA ILE A 29 16.57 -32.76 10.75
C ILE A 29 15.50 -32.89 11.81
N ARG A 30 14.85 -34.05 11.88
CA ARG A 30 13.85 -34.36 12.89
C ARG A 30 14.42 -35.27 13.96
N VAL A 31 14.30 -34.88 15.22
CA VAL A 31 14.71 -35.67 16.39
C VAL A 31 13.47 -36.26 17.06
N PHE A 32 13.53 -37.52 17.47
CA PHE A 32 12.40 -38.24 18.08
C PHE A 32 12.71 -38.65 19.51
N PRO A 33 11.75 -38.53 20.45
CA PRO A 33 11.97 -38.94 21.83
C PRO A 33 11.88 -40.45 21.99
N THR A 34 12.46 -40.94 23.07
CA THR A 34 12.47 -42.36 23.41
C THR A 34 11.05 -42.94 23.46
N GLY A 35 10.83 -44.08 22.79
CA GLY A 35 9.56 -44.80 22.79
C GLY A 35 8.58 -44.40 21.69
N THR A 36 8.88 -43.39 20.86
CA THR A 36 8.02 -43.02 19.73
C THR A 36 8.21 -43.92 18.52
N GLN A 37 7.14 -44.09 17.73
CA GLN A 37 7.14 -44.82 16.45
C GLN A 37 7.11 -43.81 15.29
N PRO A 38 8.27 -43.38 14.78
CA PRO A 38 8.40 -42.28 13.81
C PRO A 38 7.71 -42.55 12.46
N PHE A 39 7.57 -43.83 12.07
CA PHE A 39 7.05 -44.23 10.77
C PHE A 39 5.84 -45.14 10.93
N LYS A 40 4.66 -44.64 10.54
CA LYS A 40 3.39 -45.39 10.63
C LYS A 40 3.41 -46.71 9.86
N GLU A 41 4.18 -46.78 8.78
CA GLU A 41 4.36 -47.97 7.93
C GLU A 41 5.43 -48.95 8.47
N SER A 42 6.11 -48.60 9.57
CA SER A 42 7.17 -49.42 10.17
C SER A 42 7.14 -49.31 11.71
N PRO A 43 6.11 -49.88 12.38
CA PRO A 43 5.92 -49.75 13.82
C PRO A 43 7.00 -50.44 14.66
N ASP A 44 7.80 -51.32 14.06
CA ASP A 44 8.94 -52.00 14.70
C ASP A 44 10.10 -51.04 15.03
N ILE A 45 10.12 -49.87 14.39
CA ILE A 45 11.12 -48.84 14.65
C ILE A 45 10.65 -48.02 15.84
N VAL A 46 11.32 -48.20 16.97
CA VAL A 46 11.11 -47.40 18.18
C VAL A 46 12.32 -46.50 18.38
N ALA A 47 12.10 -45.19 18.43
CA ALA A 47 13.16 -44.21 18.64
C ALA A 47 13.76 -44.34 20.04
N LEU A 48 15.07 -44.16 20.16
CA LEU A 48 15.79 -44.08 21.43
C LEU A 48 16.66 -42.81 21.42
N THR A 49 16.37 -41.87 22.31
CA THR A 49 17.13 -40.63 22.46
C THR A 49 17.39 -40.37 23.95
N GLU A 50 18.66 -40.36 24.34
CA GLU A 50 19.11 -40.19 25.73
C GLU A 50 20.31 -39.23 25.78
N PRO A 51 20.32 -38.21 26.67
CA PRO A 51 19.31 -37.86 27.67
C PRO A 51 18.04 -37.22 27.06
N GLU A 52 17.02 -36.98 27.88
CA GLU A 52 15.73 -36.43 27.41
C GLU A 52 15.87 -35.04 26.78
N ALA A 53 16.80 -34.20 27.24
CA ALA A 53 17.07 -32.88 26.65
C ALA A 53 18.57 -32.57 26.65
N PHE A 54 19.06 -31.92 25.60
CA PHE A 54 20.48 -31.56 25.43
C PHE A 54 20.71 -30.59 24.26
N PHE A 55 21.86 -29.91 24.28
CA PHE A 55 22.36 -29.16 23.13
C PHE A 55 23.19 -30.06 22.20
N LEU A 56 23.05 -29.84 20.90
CA LEU A 56 23.67 -30.63 19.84
C LEU A 56 24.22 -29.71 18.75
N ASP A 57 25.54 -29.60 18.65
CA ASP A 57 26.22 -28.94 17.55
C ASP A 57 26.29 -29.86 16.33
N VAL A 58 25.65 -29.46 15.26
CA VAL A 58 25.64 -30.14 13.97
C VAL A 58 26.57 -29.43 13.00
N PHE A 59 27.56 -30.14 12.47
CA PHE A 59 28.49 -29.60 11.49
C PHE A 59 28.23 -30.21 10.11
N PHE A 60 28.02 -29.35 9.12
CA PHE A 60 27.87 -29.76 7.72
C PHE A 60 29.17 -29.54 6.97
N ASN A 61 29.70 -30.57 6.32
CA ASN A 61 30.82 -30.41 5.39
C ASN A 61 30.33 -29.80 4.07
N THR A 62 30.49 -28.49 3.92
CA THR A 62 29.97 -27.74 2.76
C THR A 62 30.77 -28.03 1.49
N ILE A 63 30.04 -28.43 0.44
CA ILE A 63 30.54 -28.67 -0.92
C ILE A 63 29.78 -27.70 -1.83
N SER A 64 30.49 -26.80 -2.51
CA SER A 64 29.88 -25.90 -3.50
C SER A 64 29.44 -26.69 -4.73
N VAL A 65 28.17 -26.53 -5.10
CA VAL A 65 27.55 -27.10 -6.30
C VAL A 65 27.35 -25.95 -7.27
N GLN A 66 28.31 -25.71 -8.18
CA GLN A 66 28.11 -24.68 -9.21
C GLN A 66 27.03 -25.14 -10.20
N PRO A 67 26.01 -24.30 -10.50
CA PRO A 67 25.12 -24.57 -11.61
C PRO A 67 25.92 -24.53 -12.91
N SER A 68 25.74 -25.55 -13.76
CA SER A 68 26.43 -25.71 -15.04
C SER A 68 26.09 -24.66 -16.11
N SER A 69 25.34 -23.61 -15.76
CA SER A 69 24.82 -22.58 -16.68
C SER A 69 25.48 -21.20 -16.59
N VAL A 70 26.47 -20.98 -15.71
CA VAL A 70 27.17 -19.67 -15.64
C VAL A 70 28.66 -19.85 -15.94
N GLN A 71 28.96 -20.16 -17.21
CA GLN A 71 30.25 -19.83 -17.81
C GLN A 71 30.19 -18.37 -18.24
N ASP A 72 30.50 -17.43 -17.34
CA ASP A 72 31.12 -16.13 -17.66
C ASP A 72 30.99 -15.17 -16.46
N SER A 73 31.86 -15.35 -15.47
CA SER A 73 32.34 -14.22 -14.67
C SER A 73 33.73 -14.54 -14.14
N GLN A 74 34.68 -13.63 -14.35
CA GLN A 74 36.09 -13.80 -14.00
C GLN A 74 36.40 -13.66 -12.50
N ASP A 75 35.40 -13.64 -11.62
CA ASP A 75 35.63 -13.66 -10.16
C ASP A 75 35.71 -15.09 -9.64
N LYS A 76 36.81 -15.77 -9.98
CA LYS A 76 37.27 -16.97 -9.27
C LYS A 76 37.74 -16.60 -7.87
N ARG A 77 36.82 -16.32 -6.94
CA ARG A 77 37.11 -16.49 -5.52
C ARG A 77 36.88 -17.95 -5.16
N ALA A 78 37.96 -18.61 -4.77
CA ALA A 78 37.96 -19.97 -4.27
C ALA A 78 36.97 -20.09 -3.09
N ALA A 79 35.78 -20.61 -3.35
CA ALA A 79 34.94 -21.14 -2.28
C ALA A 79 35.76 -22.23 -1.56
N PRO A 80 36.04 -22.09 -0.26
CA PRO A 80 36.89 -23.03 0.45
C PRO A 80 36.24 -24.42 0.43
N LYS A 81 36.90 -25.38 -0.23
CA LYS A 81 36.52 -26.80 -0.20
C LYS A 81 36.72 -27.30 1.25
N ASN A 82 35.68 -27.89 1.84
CA ASN A 82 35.66 -28.47 3.18
C ASN A 82 35.63 -27.48 4.35
N VAL A 83 34.72 -26.49 4.34
CA VAL A 83 34.38 -25.74 5.56
C VAL A 83 33.26 -26.45 6.29
N LEU A 84 33.46 -26.71 7.58
CA LEU A 84 32.41 -27.17 8.48
C LEU A 84 31.53 -25.97 8.85
N ALA A 85 30.29 -25.96 8.38
CA ALA A 85 29.29 -24.99 8.81
C ALA A 85 28.63 -25.52 10.11
N PRO A 86 28.82 -24.86 11.25
CA PRO A 86 28.18 -25.26 12.51
C PRO A 86 26.72 -24.81 12.55
N THR A 87 25.86 -25.61 13.16
CA THR A 87 24.46 -25.32 13.45
C THR A 87 24.12 -25.95 14.78
N ARG A 88 23.68 -25.17 15.77
CA ARG A 88 23.34 -25.70 17.09
C ARG A 88 21.85 -26.04 17.15
N ILE A 89 21.54 -27.23 17.62
CA ILE A 89 20.20 -27.76 17.85
C ILE A 89 19.98 -27.84 19.36
N ALA A 90 18.90 -27.26 19.86
CA ALA A 90 18.49 -27.40 21.25
C ALA A 90 17.32 -28.37 21.33
N TYR A 91 17.57 -29.56 21.85
CA TYR A 91 16.56 -30.61 21.95
C TYR A 91 15.93 -30.61 23.35
N ALA A 92 14.61 -30.40 23.43
CA ALA A 92 13.85 -30.27 24.68
C ALA A 92 12.94 -31.49 24.99
N GLY A 93 13.22 -32.66 24.41
CA GLY A 93 12.58 -33.94 24.79
C GLY A 93 11.29 -34.33 24.08
N ASP A 94 10.84 -33.57 23.09
CA ASP A 94 9.67 -33.92 22.26
C ASP A 94 10.06 -34.26 20.82
N GLN A 95 9.14 -34.74 20.01
CA GLN A 95 9.39 -34.87 18.58
C GLN A 95 9.49 -33.48 17.96
N THR A 96 10.69 -33.09 17.49
CA THR A 96 10.95 -31.75 16.96
C THR A 96 11.62 -31.81 15.58
N ASP A 97 11.24 -30.90 14.68
CA ASP A 97 11.80 -30.78 13.33
C ASP A 97 12.61 -29.47 13.25
N PHE A 98 13.90 -29.59 12.93
CA PHE A 98 14.83 -28.48 12.82
C PHE A 98 15.10 -28.21 11.34
N VAL A 99 14.66 -27.06 10.85
CA VAL A 99 14.89 -26.64 9.47
C VAL A 99 16.36 -26.25 9.29
N VAL A 100 16.98 -26.73 8.22
CA VAL A 100 18.37 -26.44 7.86
C VAL A 100 18.35 -25.76 6.50
N ASP A 101 18.67 -24.48 6.45
CA ASP A 101 18.80 -23.75 5.18
C ASP A 101 20.25 -23.84 4.67
N MET A 102 20.50 -24.84 3.81
CA MET A 102 21.79 -24.96 3.11
C MET A 102 21.88 -24.12 1.83
N GLY A 103 20.78 -23.50 1.38
CA GLY A 103 20.72 -22.82 0.08
C GLY A 103 20.86 -23.76 -1.13
N LEU A 104 20.76 -23.20 -2.34
CA LEU A 104 20.89 -23.97 -3.59
C LEU A 104 22.35 -24.24 -3.97
N ASP A 105 23.28 -23.40 -3.50
CA ASP A 105 24.68 -23.42 -3.93
C ASP A 105 25.55 -24.42 -3.15
N PHE A 106 25.02 -24.99 -2.07
CA PHE A 106 25.75 -25.88 -1.19
C PHE A 106 25.07 -27.25 -1.05
N ALA A 107 25.91 -28.25 -0.86
CA ALA A 107 25.53 -29.62 -0.53
C ALA A 107 26.49 -30.16 0.53
N THR A 108 26.11 -31.28 1.15
CA THR A 108 26.95 -31.98 2.11
C THR A 108 27.03 -33.47 1.79
N ARG A 109 28.17 -34.07 2.13
CA ARG A 109 28.30 -35.53 2.22
C ARG A 109 28.43 -36.01 3.66
N LEU A 110 28.77 -35.12 4.58
CA LEU A 110 29.10 -35.47 5.96
C LEU A 110 28.36 -34.53 6.90
N VAL A 111 27.57 -35.12 7.78
CA VAL A 111 26.91 -34.43 8.89
C VAL A 111 27.51 -34.97 10.18
N ILE A 112 28.11 -34.11 10.99
CA ILE A 112 28.70 -34.48 12.28
C ILE A 112 27.81 -33.92 13.38
N PHE A 113 27.43 -34.76 14.34
CA PHE A 113 26.69 -34.40 15.53
C PHE A 113 27.65 -34.42 16.71
N ASN A 114 27.74 -33.32 17.46
CA ASN A 114 28.56 -33.19 18.65
C ASN A 114 27.69 -32.65 19.79
N GLY A 115 27.62 -33.33 20.94
CA GLY A 115 26.80 -32.88 22.05
C GLY A 115 26.74 -33.91 23.18
N GLU A 116 26.07 -33.57 24.27
CA GLU A 116 25.99 -34.40 25.47
C GLU A 116 24.93 -35.51 25.37
N PHE A 117 24.89 -36.23 24.24
CA PHE A 117 24.00 -37.37 24.05
C PHE A 117 24.72 -38.70 24.20
N LYS A 118 24.00 -39.74 24.65
CA LYS A 118 24.43 -41.15 24.63
C LYS A 118 23.89 -41.84 23.38
N SER A 119 22.62 -41.62 23.09
CA SER A 119 21.92 -42.16 21.94
C SER A 119 21.01 -41.08 21.35
N LEU A 120 20.91 -41.00 20.03
CA LEU A 120 20.13 -39.99 19.33
C LEU A 120 19.45 -40.62 18.12
N PHE A 121 18.12 -40.58 18.06
CA PHE A 121 17.36 -40.99 16.88
C PHE A 121 16.99 -39.77 16.03
N VAL A 122 17.46 -39.74 14.77
CA VAL A 122 17.16 -38.67 13.81
C VAL A 122 16.61 -39.18 12.49
N ALA A 123 15.71 -38.41 11.88
CA ALA A 123 15.34 -38.53 10.47
C ALA A 123 15.75 -37.25 9.74
N ILE A 124 16.43 -37.40 8.59
CA ILE A 124 16.97 -36.29 7.83
C ILE A 124 16.24 -36.19 6.50
N TYR A 125 15.71 -35.02 6.18
CA TYR A 125 14.94 -34.74 4.97
C TYR A 125 15.71 -33.79 4.05
N GLY A 126 15.53 -33.94 2.74
CA GLY A 126 16.25 -33.16 1.74
C GLY A 126 16.19 -33.77 0.34
N ASP A 127 17.14 -33.38 -0.51
CA ASP A 127 17.24 -33.82 -1.90
C ASP A 127 18.66 -34.33 -2.25
N VAL A 128 18.76 -35.28 -3.18
CA VAL A 128 20.04 -35.79 -3.68
C VAL A 128 20.46 -34.96 -4.90
N VAL A 129 21.66 -34.39 -4.88
CA VAL A 129 22.11 -33.40 -5.87
C VAL A 129 22.39 -34.01 -7.26
N ASN A 130 22.52 -35.33 -7.35
CA ASN A 130 22.89 -36.05 -8.58
C ASN A 130 21.74 -36.81 -9.27
N SER A 131 20.47 -36.60 -8.93
CA SER A 131 19.41 -37.08 -9.82
C SER A 131 19.33 -36.12 -11.00
N GLU A 132 19.63 -36.60 -12.21
CA GLU A 132 19.13 -35.98 -13.45
C GLU A 132 17.68 -35.55 -13.20
N PRO A 133 17.28 -34.31 -13.52
CA PRO A 133 15.89 -33.92 -13.37
C PRO A 133 15.09 -34.96 -14.13
N SER A 134 14.21 -35.69 -13.41
CA SER A 134 13.28 -36.61 -14.08
C SER A 134 12.65 -35.81 -15.22
N GLU A 135 12.76 -36.31 -16.46
CA GLU A 135 12.17 -35.69 -17.63
C GLU A 135 10.77 -35.24 -17.24
N VAL A 136 10.61 -33.93 -17.09
CA VAL A 136 9.34 -33.35 -16.68
C VAL A 136 8.43 -33.58 -17.86
N ALA A 137 7.63 -34.64 -17.77
CA ALA A 137 6.41 -34.78 -18.56
C ALA A 137 5.72 -33.41 -18.49
N THR A 138 5.58 -32.77 -19.66
CA THR A 138 4.79 -31.56 -19.92
C THR A 138 4.30 -30.89 -18.65
N TYR A 139 5.05 -29.89 -18.18
CA TYR A 139 4.69 -29.06 -17.03
C TYR A 139 3.32 -28.41 -17.31
N GLU A 140 2.26 -29.02 -16.79
CA GLU A 140 1.02 -28.29 -16.55
C GLU A 140 1.25 -27.46 -15.29
N PRO A 141 1.21 -26.12 -15.37
CA PRO A 141 1.32 -25.27 -14.18
C PRO A 141 0.15 -25.55 -13.25
N LYS A 142 0.35 -26.48 -12.32
CA LYS A 142 -0.52 -26.61 -11.15
C LYS A 142 -0.19 -25.44 -10.25
N ARG A 143 -1.15 -24.52 -10.07
CA ARG A 143 -1.09 -23.51 -9.03
C ARG A 143 -0.70 -24.21 -7.73
N LEU A 144 0.41 -23.78 -7.13
CA LEU A 144 0.79 -24.25 -5.80
C LEU A 144 -0.43 -24.03 -4.90
N PRO A 145 -0.86 -25.03 -4.11
CA PRO A 145 -1.96 -24.83 -3.18
C PRO A 145 -1.58 -23.66 -2.27
N VAL A 146 -2.30 -22.55 -2.39
CA VAL A 146 -2.17 -21.42 -1.48
C VAL A 146 -2.55 -21.97 -0.12
N LEU A 147 -1.57 -22.04 0.80
CA LEU A 147 -1.81 -22.41 2.18
C LEU A 147 -2.63 -21.28 2.80
N ASN A 148 -3.96 -21.39 2.70
CA ASN A 148 -4.84 -20.50 3.44
C ASN A 148 -4.59 -20.75 4.93
N PRO A 149 -4.42 -19.68 5.75
CA PRO A 149 -4.27 -19.85 7.19
C PRO A 149 -5.49 -20.62 7.71
N SER A 150 -5.25 -21.74 8.38
CA SER A 150 -6.32 -22.48 9.03
C SER A 150 -6.89 -21.60 10.14
N PRO A 151 -8.22 -21.41 10.23
CA PRO A 151 -8.82 -20.67 11.33
C PRO A 151 -8.42 -21.29 12.67
N LEU A 152 -8.26 -20.45 13.69
CA LEU A 152 -8.01 -20.92 15.05
C LEU A 152 -9.13 -21.88 15.48
N ALA A 153 -8.78 -22.88 16.29
CA ALA A 153 -9.80 -23.74 16.90
C ALA A 153 -10.70 -22.87 17.79
N PRO A 154 -12.04 -23.08 17.81
CA PRO A 154 -12.95 -22.25 18.62
C PRO A 154 -12.62 -22.19 20.11
N SER A 155 -11.95 -23.23 20.63
CA SER A 155 -11.47 -23.24 22.03
C SER A 155 -10.27 -22.33 22.29
N LEU A 156 -9.54 -21.93 21.24
CA LEU A 156 -8.34 -21.08 21.28
C LEU A 156 -8.57 -19.70 20.67
N ASP A 157 -9.81 -19.41 20.25
CA ASP A 157 -10.26 -18.14 19.71
C ASP A 157 -11.17 -17.42 20.72
N PRO A 158 -10.58 -16.67 21.67
CA PRO A 158 -11.37 -15.98 22.68
C PRO A 158 -12.20 -14.80 22.14
N ALA A 159 -11.92 -14.30 20.93
CA ALA A 159 -12.67 -13.19 20.34
C ALA A 159 -14.14 -13.56 20.10
N HIS A 160 -14.38 -14.82 19.76
CA HIS A 160 -15.70 -15.37 19.49
C HIS A 160 -16.29 -16.16 20.68
N SER A 161 -15.58 -16.20 21.82
CA SER A 161 -16.08 -16.85 23.03
C SER A 161 -17.13 -16.00 23.75
N SER A 162 -18.13 -16.65 24.36
CA SER A 162 -19.08 -16.02 25.27
C SER A 162 -18.47 -15.70 26.65
N LYS A 163 -17.37 -16.38 27.01
CA LYS A 163 -16.63 -16.16 28.24
C LYS A 163 -15.13 -15.98 27.94
N PRO A 164 -14.65 -14.74 27.72
CA PRO A 164 -13.25 -14.46 27.38
C PRO A 164 -12.24 -14.90 28.46
N THR A 165 -12.65 -15.01 29.72
CA THR A 165 -11.79 -15.41 30.85
C THR A 165 -11.58 -16.92 30.99
N LEU A 166 -12.31 -17.74 30.24
CA LEU A 166 -12.36 -19.20 30.42
C LEU A 166 -11.00 -19.87 30.25
N LEU A 167 -10.17 -19.41 29.31
CA LEU A 167 -8.83 -19.95 29.11
C LEU A 167 -7.92 -19.70 30.32
N ALA A 168 -7.98 -18.51 30.92
CA ALA A 168 -7.22 -18.18 32.12
C ALA A 168 -7.66 -19.03 33.32
N GLU A 169 -8.97 -19.25 33.49
CA GLU A 169 -9.51 -20.14 34.52
C GLU A 169 -9.03 -21.59 34.33
N GLN A 170 -8.99 -22.09 33.09
CA GLN A 170 -8.49 -23.43 32.78
C GLN A 170 -6.99 -23.58 33.03
N LEU A 171 -6.20 -22.52 32.85
CA LEU A 171 -4.78 -22.52 33.20
C LEU A 171 -4.59 -22.59 34.72
N LEU A 172 -5.34 -21.81 35.50
CA LEU A 172 -5.27 -21.84 36.96
C LEU A 172 -5.69 -23.21 37.55
N GLN A 173 -6.58 -23.94 36.87
CA GLN A 173 -6.96 -25.30 37.27
C GLN A 173 -5.82 -26.33 37.20
N LEU A 174 -4.71 -26.00 36.55
CA LEU A 174 -3.53 -26.87 36.49
C LEU A 174 -2.67 -26.78 37.74
N LEU A 175 -2.88 -25.74 38.56
CA LEU A 175 -2.15 -25.53 39.79
C LEU A 175 -2.71 -26.42 40.91
N PRO A 176 -1.85 -26.91 41.83
CA PRO A 176 -2.30 -27.71 42.97
C PRO A 176 -3.21 -26.92 43.91
N ASP A 177 -2.87 -25.67 44.21
CA ASP A 177 -3.68 -24.72 44.98
C ASP A 177 -4.17 -23.60 44.05
N ARG A 178 -5.46 -23.65 43.70
CA ARG A 178 -6.06 -22.78 42.69
C ARG A 178 -6.53 -21.44 43.29
N PRO A 179 -5.91 -20.29 42.95
CA PRO A 179 -6.52 -18.99 43.24
C PRO A 179 -7.71 -18.74 42.31
N GLU A 180 -8.65 -17.92 42.77
CA GLU A 180 -9.63 -17.32 41.86
C GLU A 180 -8.96 -16.31 40.93
N ILE A 181 -9.48 -16.16 39.71
CA ILE A 181 -8.87 -15.28 38.69
C ILE A 181 -8.81 -13.81 39.13
N SER A 182 -9.82 -13.32 39.85
CA SER A 182 -9.87 -11.97 40.43
C SER A 182 -8.75 -11.79 41.46
N VAL A 183 -8.58 -12.75 42.37
CA VAL A 183 -7.51 -12.74 43.39
C VAL A 183 -6.13 -12.78 42.73
N ALA A 184 -5.93 -13.69 41.77
CA ALA A 184 -4.67 -13.79 41.04
C ALA A 184 -4.33 -12.50 40.29
N THR A 185 -5.32 -11.89 39.63
CA THR A 185 -5.16 -10.62 38.89
C THR A 185 -4.79 -9.48 39.83
N ARG A 186 -5.51 -9.33 40.95
CA ARG A 186 -5.22 -8.32 41.97
C ARG A 186 -3.79 -8.45 42.50
N LEU A 187 -3.40 -9.64 42.96
CA LEU A 187 -2.09 -9.88 43.56
C LEU A 187 -0.91 -9.75 42.59
N VAL A 188 -1.09 -10.16 41.32
CA VAL A 188 -0.02 -10.10 40.30
C VAL A 188 0.20 -8.68 39.80
N PHE A 189 -0.86 -7.90 39.60
CA PHE A 189 -0.78 -6.62 38.89
C PHE A 189 -0.86 -5.38 39.78
N ALA A 190 -1.63 -5.43 40.87
CA ALA A 190 -1.98 -4.24 41.65
C ALA A 190 -1.54 -4.30 43.13
N LEU A 191 -1.83 -5.40 43.83
CA LEU A 191 -1.53 -5.61 45.25
C LEU A 191 -0.38 -6.60 45.42
N LYS A 192 0.83 -6.19 45.05
CA LYS A 192 1.98 -7.10 45.06
C LYS A 192 2.26 -7.62 46.49
N PRO A 193 2.21 -8.95 46.71
CA PRO A 193 2.47 -9.53 48.02
C PRO A 193 3.93 -9.35 48.44
N VAL A 194 4.17 -9.32 49.76
CA VAL A 194 5.53 -9.25 50.30
C VAL A 194 6.22 -10.60 50.06
N ALA A 195 7.55 -10.61 49.91
CA ALA A 195 8.29 -11.85 49.61
C ALA A 195 8.01 -12.98 50.63
N GLU A 196 7.84 -12.64 51.91
CA GLU A 196 7.53 -13.58 52.99
C GLU A 196 6.12 -14.19 52.86
N ASP A 197 5.16 -13.50 52.23
CA ASP A 197 3.78 -13.97 52.10
C ASP A 197 3.69 -15.19 51.14
N TRP A 198 4.62 -15.34 50.19
CA TRP A 198 4.60 -16.47 49.24
C TRP A 198 4.91 -17.82 49.90
N ASP A 199 5.64 -17.80 51.01
CA ASP A 199 6.02 -19.00 51.76
C ASP A 199 5.00 -19.38 52.84
N ASP A 200 3.95 -18.56 53.03
CA ASP A 200 2.91 -18.79 54.02
C ASP A 200 1.91 -19.87 53.54
N PRO A 201 1.59 -20.89 54.35
CA PRO A 201 0.67 -21.96 53.95
C PRO A 201 -0.77 -21.49 53.70
N ASP A 202 -1.18 -20.33 54.25
CA ASP A 202 -2.51 -19.77 54.05
C ASP A 202 -2.57 -18.85 52.82
N PHE A 203 -1.44 -18.56 52.15
CA PHE A 203 -1.41 -17.83 50.87
C PHE A 203 -2.11 -18.66 49.77
N PRO A 204 -2.95 -18.07 48.90
CA PRO A 204 -3.19 -16.64 48.65
C PRO A 204 -4.28 -15.98 49.52
N ASN A 205 -4.79 -16.68 50.53
CA ASN A 205 -5.91 -16.24 51.36
C ASN A 205 -5.47 -15.40 52.57
N LEU A 206 -4.37 -14.64 52.42
CA LEU A 206 -3.91 -13.68 53.41
C LEU A 206 -4.67 -12.37 53.22
N PHE A 207 -5.79 -12.23 53.91
CA PHE A 207 -6.65 -11.07 53.77
C PHE A 207 -6.42 -10.01 54.85
N SER A 208 -6.78 -8.76 54.52
CA SER A 208 -6.87 -7.67 55.48
C SER A 208 -8.16 -7.75 56.30
N ASP A 209 -8.06 -7.66 57.62
CA ASP A 209 -9.21 -7.71 58.53
C ASP A 209 -9.96 -6.36 58.66
N LEU A 210 -9.45 -5.29 58.01
CA LEU A 210 -9.94 -3.90 58.11
C LEU A 210 -10.11 -3.37 59.54
N ASP A 211 -9.60 -4.08 60.55
CA ASP A 211 -9.61 -3.69 61.95
C ASP A 211 -8.46 -2.71 62.18
N VAL A 212 -8.80 -1.44 62.35
CA VAL A 212 -7.84 -0.36 62.52
C VAL A 212 -7.95 0.11 63.96
N GLY A 213 -6.85 0.05 64.72
CA GLY A 213 -6.83 0.40 66.14
C GLY A 213 -7.29 1.84 66.42
N ASP A 214 -7.42 2.20 67.70
CA ASP A 214 -7.93 3.52 68.10
C ASP A 214 -7.08 4.68 67.53
N ASN A 215 -7.70 5.56 66.75
CA ASN A 215 -7.10 6.73 66.06
C ASN A 215 -5.95 6.38 65.09
N PRO A 216 -6.23 5.70 63.97
CA PRO A 216 -5.21 5.44 62.98
C PRO A 216 -4.79 6.73 62.25
N ASP A 217 -3.58 6.75 61.70
CA ASP A 217 -3.19 7.74 60.72
C ASP A 217 -3.49 7.24 59.29
N LEU A 218 -3.45 8.15 58.31
CA LEU A 218 -3.73 7.80 56.91
C LEU A 218 -2.72 6.79 56.34
N ASP A 219 -1.48 6.78 56.82
CA ASP A 219 -0.46 5.80 56.39
C ASP A 219 -0.79 4.39 56.89
N ALA A 220 -1.22 4.22 58.14
CA ALA A 220 -1.69 2.94 58.67
C ALA A 220 -2.89 2.41 57.86
N LEU A 221 -3.83 3.29 57.50
CA LEU A 221 -4.98 2.92 56.67
C LEU A 221 -4.58 2.46 55.26
N VAL A 222 -3.61 3.16 54.64
CA VAL A 222 -3.05 2.75 53.35
C VAL A 222 -2.40 1.37 53.45
N ASN A 223 -1.63 1.11 54.50
CA ASN A 223 -0.98 -0.20 54.72
C ASN A 223 -2.01 -1.33 54.92
N VAL A 224 -3.11 -1.07 55.62
CA VAL A 224 -4.23 -2.03 55.79
C VAL A 224 -4.93 -2.29 54.46
N ALA A 225 -5.16 -1.27 53.63
CA ALA A 225 -5.79 -1.41 52.31
C ALA A 225 -4.87 -1.99 51.23
N GLY A 226 -3.55 -2.03 51.48
CA GLY A 226 -2.54 -2.60 50.60
C GLY A 226 -2.53 -4.14 50.52
N ARG A 227 -3.26 -4.83 51.41
CA ARG A 227 -3.49 -6.28 51.36
C ARG A 227 -4.86 -6.62 50.74
N PRO A 228 -5.04 -7.77 50.08
CA PRO A 228 -6.34 -8.16 49.54
C PRO A 228 -7.43 -8.16 50.60
N ILE A 229 -8.60 -7.61 50.28
CA ILE A 229 -9.77 -7.66 51.15
C ILE A 229 -10.64 -8.86 50.75
N ARG A 230 -11.22 -9.55 51.74
CA ARG A 230 -12.11 -10.70 51.51
C ARG A 230 -13.33 -10.35 50.66
N ASP A 231 -13.73 -11.28 49.80
CA ASP A 231 -14.93 -11.21 48.95
C ASP A 231 -16.25 -11.39 49.71
N ASP A 232 -16.21 -11.71 51.00
CA ASP A 232 -17.37 -11.83 51.92
C ASP A 232 -17.36 -10.83 53.08
N ILE A 233 -16.49 -9.81 53.07
CA ILE A 233 -16.42 -8.82 54.15
C ILE A 233 -17.76 -8.10 54.41
N SER A 234 -18.06 -7.83 55.68
CA SER A 234 -19.30 -7.16 56.07
C SER A 234 -19.31 -5.69 55.64
N GLN A 235 -20.49 -5.20 55.27
CA GLN A 235 -20.67 -3.79 54.90
C GLN A 235 -20.39 -2.85 56.09
N GLU A 236 -20.59 -3.34 57.32
CA GLU A 236 -20.31 -2.62 58.56
C GLU A 236 -18.80 -2.36 58.72
N ALA A 237 -17.96 -3.37 58.51
CA ALA A 237 -16.50 -3.22 58.59
C ALA A 237 -15.96 -2.21 57.56
N ILE A 238 -16.46 -2.25 56.31
CA ILE A 238 -16.08 -1.28 55.28
C ILE A 238 -16.51 0.15 55.66
N THR A 239 -17.69 0.29 56.28
CA THR A 239 -18.20 1.60 56.71
C THR A 239 -17.36 2.16 57.87
N THR A 240 -17.01 1.32 58.86
CA THR A 240 -16.13 1.70 59.96
C THR A 240 -14.76 2.14 59.46
N PHE A 241 -14.18 1.40 58.51
CA PHE A 241 -12.91 1.77 57.88
C PHE A 241 -12.99 3.13 57.19
N ALA A 242 -14.08 3.41 56.45
CA ALA A 242 -14.27 4.68 55.78
C ALA A 242 -14.46 5.87 56.75
N ILE A 243 -15.12 5.65 57.89
CA ILE A 243 -15.23 6.65 58.97
C ILE A 243 -13.85 6.94 59.57
N ALA A 244 -13.05 5.90 59.87
CA ALA A 244 -11.71 6.06 60.41
C ALA A 244 -10.80 6.87 59.48
N MET A 245 -10.90 6.68 58.17
CA MET A 245 -10.22 7.51 57.16
C MET A 245 -10.66 8.97 57.24
N HIS A 246 -11.95 9.24 57.34
CA HIS A 246 -12.45 10.62 57.46
C HIS A 246 -11.93 11.31 58.73
N ASP A 247 -12.01 10.62 59.88
CA ASP A 247 -11.56 11.15 61.17
C ASP A 247 -10.05 11.44 61.21
N SER A 248 -9.29 10.84 60.28
CA SER A 248 -7.84 11.03 60.15
C SER A 248 -7.44 12.24 59.29
N LEU A 249 -8.37 12.87 58.57
CA LEU A 249 -8.11 14.03 57.70
C LEU A 249 -7.85 15.30 58.51
N GLY A 250 -6.90 16.12 58.08
CA GLY A 250 -6.52 17.38 58.74
C GLY A 250 -5.51 17.22 59.88
N ILE A 251 -5.07 15.99 60.16
CA ILE A 251 -3.97 15.72 61.10
C ILE A 251 -2.63 16.16 60.51
N ASN A 252 -2.42 15.99 59.18
CA ASN A 252 -1.21 16.42 58.44
C ASN A 252 -1.56 17.00 57.05
N PRO A 253 -2.06 18.26 56.97
CA PRO A 253 -2.68 18.82 55.76
C PRO A 253 -1.76 18.92 54.53
N LEU A 254 -0.43 18.87 54.71
CA LEU A 254 0.53 18.90 53.60
C LEU A 254 0.64 17.55 52.87
N ASP A 255 0.42 16.43 53.57
CA ASP A 255 0.55 15.07 53.01
C ASP A 255 -0.80 14.36 52.84
N ASP A 256 -1.88 14.91 53.40
CA ASP A 256 -3.23 14.33 53.35
C ASP A 256 -3.67 14.04 51.90
N GLY A 257 -3.39 14.95 50.95
CA GLY A 257 -3.70 14.76 49.54
C GLY A 257 -3.03 13.51 48.93
N TYR A 258 -1.74 13.31 49.22
CA TYR A 258 -1.00 12.15 48.75
C TYR A 258 -1.55 10.84 49.32
N TYR A 259 -1.77 10.77 50.64
CA TYR A 259 -2.28 9.53 51.27
C TYR A 259 -3.72 9.20 50.87
N VAL A 260 -4.58 10.21 50.69
CA VAL A 260 -5.95 10.00 50.18
C VAL A 260 -5.90 9.49 48.74
N ALA A 261 -5.07 10.08 47.87
CA ALA A 261 -4.88 9.58 46.50
C ALA A 261 -4.35 8.15 46.48
N LYS A 262 -3.39 7.83 47.35
CA LYS A 262 -2.81 6.49 47.49
C LYS A 262 -3.83 5.48 48.00
N LEU A 263 -4.67 5.86 48.97
CA LEU A 263 -5.75 5.01 49.47
C LEU A 263 -6.81 4.75 48.40
N LEU A 264 -7.17 5.76 47.60
CA LEU A 264 -8.06 5.59 46.45
C LEU A 264 -7.45 4.64 45.40
N SER A 265 -6.13 4.72 45.16
CA SER A 265 -5.41 3.79 44.27
C SER A 265 -5.42 2.35 44.80
N MET A 266 -5.22 2.14 46.10
CA MET A 266 -5.35 0.82 46.72
C MET A 266 -6.80 0.32 46.63
N ALA A 267 -7.78 1.18 46.93
CA ALA A 267 -9.21 0.85 46.84
C ALA A 267 -9.66 0.52 45.40
N ALA A 268 -9.04 1.11 44.39
CA ALA A 268 -9.27 0.82 42.97
C ALA A 268 -8.90 -0.63 42.61
N SER A 269 -7.92 -1.19 43.32
CA SER A 269 -7.35 -2.52 43.14
C SER A 269 -8.12 -3.61 43.89
N GLN A 270 -9.05 -3.21 44.73
CA GLN A 270 -9.92 -4.11 45.49
C GLN A 270 -11.23 -4.35 44.72
N GLN A 271 -12.14 -5.13 45.29
CA GLN A 271 -13.46 -5.33 44.70
C GLN A 271 -14.22 -4.00 44.57
N THR A 272 -14.97 -3.86 43.47
CA THR A 272 -15.80 -2.69 43.14
C THR A 272 -16.71 -2.21 44.29
N ARG A 273 -17.21 -3.15 45.12
CA ARG A 273 -18.06 -2.81 46.27
C ARG A 273 -17.33 -2.02 47.36
N PHE A 274 -16.03 -2.29 47.57
CA PHE A 274 -15.21 -1.58 48.56
C PHE A 274 -14.97 -0.15 48.09
N SER A 275 -14.56 0.04 46.83
CA SER A 275 -14.39 1.35 46.22
C SER A 275 -15.70 2.15 46.30
N ARG A 276 -16.86 1.56 45.94
CA ARG A 276 -18.16 2.22 46.02
C ARG A 276 -18.53 2.67 47.44
N ALA A 277 -18.26 1.84 48.45
CA ALA A 277 -18.56 2.17 49.84
C ALA A 277 -17.64 3.28 50.38
N LEU A 278 -16.34 3.24 50.05
CA LEU A 278 -15.38 4.28 50.38
C LEU A 278 -15.76 5.62 49.74
N LEU A 279 -16.07 5.62 48.44
CA LEU A 279 -16.50 6.81 47.70
C LEU A 279 -17.80 7.40 48.25
N LYS A 280 -18.76 6.56 48.67
CA LYS A 280 -20.00 7.03 49.29
C LYS A 280 -19.73 7.78 50.61
N SER A 281 -18.78 7.29 51.41
CA SER A 281 -18.35 7.97 52.64
C SER A 281 -17.61 9.27 52.33
N LEU A 282 -16.68 9.26 51.37
CA LEU A 282 -15.99 10.47 50.90
C LEU A 282 -16.97 11.55 50.42
N LYS A 283 -17.93 11.20 49.57
CA LYS A 283 -18.96 12.11 49.06
C LYS A 283 -19.81 12.78 50.16
N GLN A 284 -19.93 12.14 51.32
CA GLN A 284 -20.73 12.66 52.43
C GLN A 284 -19.92 13.54 53.38
N HIS A 285 -18.59 13.42 53.37
CA HIS A 285 -17.75 13.92 54.46
C HIS A 285 -16.48 14.67 54.02
N VAL A 286 -16.12 14.66 52.73
CA VAL A 286 -14.89 15.23 52.20
C VAL A 286 -15.16 16.03 50.92
N ASP A 287 -14.63 17.25 50.84
CA ASP A 287 -14.65 18.07 49.64
C ASP A 287 -13.35 17.87 48.84
N LEU A 288 -13.43 17.26 47.65
CA LEU A 288 -12.25 16.93 46.85
C LEU A 288 -11.39 18.15 46.48
N PRO A 289 -11.96 19.31 46.11
CA PRO A 289 -11.18 20.51 45.82
C PRO A 289 -10.45 21.09 47.04
N GLU A 290 -10.92 20.84 48.27
CA GLU A 290 -10.20 21.25 49.48
C GLU A 290 -8.97 20.38 49.72
N VAL A 291 -9.07 19.07 49.45
CA VAL A 291 -7.98 18.09 49.61
C VAL A 291 -6.97 18.16 48.46
N PHE A 292 -7.45 18.34 47.22
CA PHE A 292 -6.67 18.37 45.99
C PHE A 292 -6.65 19.77 45.40
N ASN A 293 -5.65 20.56 45.77
CA ASN A 293 -5.46 21.95 45.35
C ASN A 293 -4.04 22.16 44.79
N GLU A 294 -3.70 23.40 44.39
CA GLU A 294 -2.40 23.73 43.79
C GLU A 294 -1.20 23.38 44.69
N ASP A 295 -1.38 23.39 46.02
CA ASP A 295 -0.32 23.11 46.99
C ASP A 295 -0.15 21.61 47.28
N SER A 296 -1.19 20.79 47.05
CA SER A 296 -1.18 19.34 47.34
C SER A 296 -1.01 18.44 46.11
N LEU A 297 -1.22 18.96 44.90
CA LEU A 297 -1.13 18.20 43.64
C LEU A 297 0.28 18.24 43.03
N ASP A 298 1.17 17.41 43.58
CA ASP A 298 2.47 17.11 42.97
C ASP A 298 2.39 15.94 41.97
N GLU A 299 3.49 15.65 41.27
CA GLU A 299 3.53 14.61 40.24
C GLU A 299 3.16 13.21 40.80
N ALA A 300 3.63 12.88 42.02
CA ALA A 300 3.37 11.60 42.65
C ALA A 300 1.88 11.44 43.03
N THR A 301 1.26 12.49 43.57
CA THR A 301 -0.17 12.50 43.91
C THR A 301 -1.04 12.34 42.67
N VAL A 302 -0.71 13.03 41.57
CA VAL A 302 -1.43 12.90 40.30
C VAL A 302 -1.30 11.48 39.73
N PHE A 303 -0.14 10.82 39.84
CA PHE A 303 -0.01 9.42 39.44
C PHE A 303 -0.88 8.48 40.28
N CYS A 304 -0.96 8.69 41.60
CA CYS A 304 -1.88 7.90 42.45
C CYS A 304 -3.35 8.11 42.05
N LEU A 305 -3.76 9.34 41.74
CA LEU A 305 -5.10 9.62 41.22
C LEU A 305 -5.34 8.99 39.84
N GLN A 306 -4.33 8.98 38.98
CA GLN A 306 -4.39 8.35 37.65
C GLN A 306 -4.58 6.83 37.77
N ASP A 307 -3.89 6.20 38.71
CA ASP A 307 -4.05 4.79 39.04
C ASP A 307 -5.41 4.50 39.67
N ALA A 308 -5.90 5.37 40.55
CA ALA A 308 -7.25 5.25 41.11
C ALA A 308 -8.34 5.35 40.03
N ALA A 309 -8.18 6.27 39.07
CA ALA A 309 -9.09 6.45 37.93
C ALA A 309 -9.05 5.27 36.92
N ALA A 310 -8.19 4.28 37.10
CA ALA A 310 -8.29 3.02 36.36
C ALA A 310 -9.50 2.18 36.80
N ASN A 311 -10.13 2.47 37.95
CA ASN A 311 -11.39 1.86 38.38
C ASN A 311 -12.59 2.71 37.92
N ILE A 312 -13.58 2.04 37.34
CA ILE A 312 -14.77 2.68 36.75
C ILE A 312 -15.58 3.52 37.76
N GLU A 313 -15.73 3.08 39.01
CA GLU A 313 -16.55 3.79 40.00
C GLU A 313 -15.85 5.06 40.50
N ILE A 314 -14.53 5.01 40.64
CA ILE A 314 -13.73 6.19 41.02
C ILE A 314 -13.72 7.20 39.87
N ALA A 315 -13.53 6.76 38.62
CA ALA A 315 -13.59 7.63 37.46
C ALA A 315 -14.97 8.32 37.31
N ARG A 316 -16.07 7.57 37.52
CA ARG A 316 -17.42 8.16 37.52
C ARG A 316 -17.60 9.18 38.64
N TYR A 317 -17.10 8.88 39.84
CA TYR A 317 -17.18 9.78 40.99
C TYR A 317 -16.43 11.10 40.73
N PHE A 318 -15.19 11.03 40.23
CA PHE A 318 -14.43 12.23 39.85
C PHE A 318 -15.15 13.07 38.79
N ARG A 319 -15.77 12.43 37.80
CA ARG A 319 -16.50 13.12 36.74
C ARG A 319 -17.78 13.81 37.25
N GLU A 320 -18.50 13.19 38.19
CA GLU A 320 -19.73 13.77 38.76
C GLU A 320 -19.46 15.03 39.61
N ASP A 321 -18.23 15.20 40.09
CA ASP A 321 -17.78 16.36 40.85
C ASP A 321 -17.26 17.46 39.91
N GLU A 322 -18.19 18.30 39.42
CA GLU A 322 -17.87 19.41 38.51
C GLU A 322 -16.81 20.38 39.06
N PRO A 323 -16.85 20.83 40.34
CA PRO A 323 -15.78 21.64 40.93
C PRO A 323 -14.39 21.02 40.81
N PHE A 324 -14.27 19.71 41.09
CA PHE A 324 -12.99 19.00 41.03
C PHE A 324 -12.43 18.94 39.61
N ILE A 325 -13.25 18.55 38.62
CA ILE A 325 -12.81 18.47 37.20
C ILE A 325 -12.39 19.84 36.67
N ASN A 326 -13.18 20.88 36.95
CA ASN A 326 -12.84 22.25 36.54
C ASN A 326 -11.52 22.70 37.18
N GLY A 327 -11.26 22.31 38.43
CA GLY A 327 -9.99 22.56 39.12
C GLY A 327 -8.79 21.93 38.37
N LEU A 328 -8.90 20.65 37.99
CA LEU A 328 -7.85 19.95 37.25
C LEU A 328 -7.62 20.55 35.85
N GLU A 329 -8.67 20.94 35.14
CA GLU A 329 -8.57 21.59 33.81
C GLU A 329 -7.89 22.97 33.88
N ASN A 330 -8.23 23.76 34.90
CA ASN A 330 -7.59 25.05 35.14
C ASN A 330 -6.10 24.89 35.45
N MET A 331 -5.72 23.89 36.25
CA MET A 331 -4.31 23.60 36.56
C MET A 331 -3.54 23.04 35.37
N GLN A 332 -4.18 22.23 34.52
CA GLN A 332 -3.58 21.67 33.31
C GLN A 332 -3.28 22.75 32.26
N THR A 333 -4.16 23.75 32.15
CA THR A 333 -4.00 24.87 31.20
C THR A 333 -3.14 26.01 31.76
N SER A 334 -2.97 26.09 33.08
CA SER A 334 -2.17 27.14 33.72
C SER A 334 -0.68 27.06 33.35
N PRO A 335 -0.05 28.17 32.91
CA PRO A 335 1.37 28.20 32.61
C PRO A 335 2.27 28.18 33.87
N THR A 336 1.70 28.37 35.07
CA THR A 336 2.45 28.35 36.35
C THR A 336 2.74 26.94 36.85
N THR A 337 1.96 25.96 36.41
CA THR A 337 2.10 24.54 36.78
C THR A 337 3.29 23.90 36.07
N ASP A 338 4.06 23.08 36.79
CA ASP A 338 5.18 22.35 36.20
C ASP A 338 4.75 21.49 34.99
N LYS A 339 5.64 21.37 34.00
CA LYS A 339 5.35 20.66 32.74
C LYS A 339 5.07 19.17 32.99
N ALA A 340 5.77 18.54 33.93
CA ALA A 340 5.55 17.14 34.29
C ALA A 340 4.15 16.93 34.88
N VAL A 341 3.75 17.78 35.84
CA VAL A 341 2.43 17.78 36.47
C VAL A 341 1.32 18.03 35.44
N ARG A 342 1.47 19.00 34.52
CA ARG A 342 0.48 19.24 33.45
C ARG A 342 0.29 18.03 32.53
N LYS A 343 1.37 17.31 32.21
CA LYS A 343 1.30 16.09 31.40
C LYS A 343 0.60 14.96 32.15
N ALA A 344 0.89 14.79 33.44
CA ALA A 344 0.21 13.82 34.29
C ALA A 344 -1.29 14.14 34.45
N LEU A 345 -1.64 15.42 34.67
CA LEU A 345 -3.03 15.89 34.74
C LEU A 345 -3.79 15.65 33.44
N LYS A 346 -3.17 15.88 32.28
CA LYS A 346 -3.77 15.56 30.99
C LYS A 346 -4.12 14.06 30.90
N LYS A 347 -3.19 13.17 31.26
CA LYS A 347 -3.45 11.72 31.27
C LYS A 347 -4.55 11.30 32.24
N LEU A 348 -4.62 11.93 33.42
CA LEU A 348 -5.69 11.71 34.39
C LEU A 348 -7.05 12.09 33.80
N LEU A 349 -7.17 13.29 33.22
CA LEU A 349 -8.39 13.77 32.58
C LEU A 349 -8.81 12.88 31.40
N ASP A 350 -7.85 12.51 30.54
CA ASP A 350 -8.08 11.61 29.41
C ASP A 350 -8.59 10.24 29.89
N ARG A 351 -8.09 9.73 31.02
CA ARG A 351 -8.54 8.46 31.62
C ARG A 351 -9.95 8.54 32.22
N ILE A 352 -10.27 9.64 32.93
CA ILE A 352 -11.61 9.87 33.48
C ILE A 352 -12.66 9.94 32.35
N ARG A 353 -12.36 10.70 31.30
CA ARG A 353 -13.23 10.84 30.12
C ARG A 353 -13.27 9.54 29.28
N GLY A 354 -12.16 8.83 29.20
CA GLY A 354 -12.02 7.58 28.46
C GLY A 354 -12.96 6.47 28.92
N TRP A 355 -13.21 6.36 30.23
CA TRP A 355 -14.21 5.42 30.77
C TRP A 355 -15.62 5.69 30.22
N GLN A 356 -16.03 6.96 30.10
CA GLN A 356 -17.33 7.31 29.51
C GLN A 356 -17.43 6.88 28.05
N ILE A 357 -16.38 7.19 27.28
CA ILE A 357 -16.31 6.88 25.85
C ILE A 357 -16.33 5.36 25.66
N PHE A 358 -15.63 4.61 26.50
CA PHE A 358 -15.65 3.14 26.49
C PHE A 358 -17.01 2.56 26.86
N GLU A 359 -17.66 3.07 27.91
CA GLU A 359 -19.01 2.62 28.28
C GLU A 359 -20.03 2.90 27.16
N ASP A 360 -19.93 4.05 26.49
CA ASP A 360 -20.78 4.41 25.36
C ASP A 360 -20.48 3.51 24.15
N ALA A 361 -19.22 3.30 23.79
CA ALA A 361 -18.81 2.44 22.68
C ALA A 361 -19.25 0.97 22.85
N LEU A 362 -19.40 0.48 24.08
CA LEU A 362 -19.95 -0.85 24.36
C LEU A 362 -21.49 -0.96 24.20
N SER A 363 -22.22 0.15 24.11
CA SER A 363 -23.69 0.15 24.07
C SER A 363 -24.29 0.88 22.86
N ASN A 364 -23.55 1.81 22.28
CA ASN A 364 -23.96 2.65 21.17
C ASN A 364 -23.27 2.15 19.87
N PRO A 365 -24.04 1.75 18.85
CA PRO A 365 -23.45 1.31 17.58
C PRO A 365 -22.71 2.44 16.84
N ASN A 366 -22.94 3.70 17.21
CA ASN A 366 -22.28 4.89 16.68
C ASN A 366 -21.32 5.54 17.70
N GLY A 367 -20.82 4.78 18.67
CA GLY A 367 -19.85 5.28 19.65
C GLY A 367 -18.50 5.63 19.02
N ASP A 368 -17.69 6.41 19.75
CA ASP A 368 -16.33 6.75 19.32
C ASP A 368 -15.34 5.60 19.60
N PHE A 369 -15.29 4.64 18.68
CA PHE A 369 -14.44 3.46 18.78
C PHE A 369 -12.94 3.78 18.75
N THR A 370 -12.54 4.87 18.09
CA THR A 370 -11.13 5.26 17.97
C THR A 370 -10.61 5.83 19.29
N ALA A 371 -11.34 6.78 19.89
CA ALA A 371 -10.99 7.30 21.20
C ALA A 371 -11.06 6.21 22.28
N SER A 372 -12.03 5.29 22.17
CA SER A 372 -12.14 4.14 23.05
C SER A 372 -10.95 3.18 22.94
N ALA A 373 -10.48 2.86 21.73
CA ALA A 373 -9.29 2.05 21.52
C ALA A 373 -8.02 2.74 22.07
N SER A 374 -7.90 4.06 21.92
CA SER A 374 -6.81 4.85 22.51
C SER A 374 -6.82 4.78 24.04
N PHE A 375 -7.99 4.88 24.68
CA PHE A 375 -8.15 4.68 26.11
C PHE A 375 -7.72 3.27 26.55
N LEU A 376 -8.16 2.23 25.82
CA LEU A 376 -7.77 0.85 26.10
C LEU A 376 -6.26 0.63 25.94
N LYS A 377 -5.62 1.27 24.96
CA LYS A 377 -4.17 1.22 24.76
C LYS A 377 -3.42 1.84 25.94
N ASP A 378 -3.89 2.98 26.47
CA ASP A 378 -3.29 3.64 27.64
C ASP A 378 -3.49 2.84 28.94
N ILE A 379 -4.73 2.42 29.24
CA ILE A 379 -5.04 1.76 30.53
C ILE A 379 -4.34 0.40 30.66
N THR A 380 -4.10 -0.30 29.55
CA THR A 380 -3.42 -1.59 29.52
C THR A 380 -1.90 -1.48 29.43
N ALA A 381 -1.33 -0.27 29.32
CA ALA A 381 0.13 -0.07 29.29
C ALA A 381 0.79 -0.08 30.69
N GLY A 382 0.02 0.09 31.76
CA GLY A 382 0.50 0.11 33.14
C GLY A 382 0.04 -1.12 33.95
N GLU A 383 0.92 -1.69 34.77
CA GLU A 383 0.62 -2.89 35.59
C GLU A 383 -0.55 -2.66 36.56
N HIS A 384 -0.50 -1.58 37.33
CA HIS A 384 -1.55 -1.27 38.28
C HIS A 384 -2.88 -0.99 37.58
N SER A 385 -2.82 -0.19 36.51
CA SER A 385 -3.98 0.21 35.71
C SER A 385 -4.66 -0.98 35.03
N ILE A 386 -3.90 -1.92 34.44
CA ILE A 386 -4.46 -3.13 33.83
C ILE A 386 -5.06 -4.05 34.89
N GLY A 387 -4.45 -4.15 36.07
CA GLY A 387 -5.01 -4.92 37.19
C GLY A 387 -6.38 -4.39 37.64
N CYS A 388 -6.48 -3.08 37.85
CA CYS A 388 -7.74 -2.41 38.22
C CYS A 388 -8.80 -2.54 37.11
N TRP A 389 -8.40 -2.38 35.84
CA TRP A 389 -9.30 -2.53 34.70
C TRP A 389 -9.82 -3.96 34.57
N LEU A 390 -8.95 -4.96 34.69
CA LEU A 390 -9.34 -6.38 34.64
C LEU A 390 -10.31 -6.73 35.77
N GLU A 391 -10.05 -6.27 37.00
CA GLU A 391 -10.96 -6.44 38.14
C GLU A 391 -12.34 -5.84 37.83
N CYS A 392 -12.39 -4.65 37.23
CA CYS A 392 -13.66 -4.05 36.78
C CYS A 392 -14.35 -4.89 35.70
N MET A 393 -13.62 -5.35 34.67
CA MET A 393 -14.19 -6.10 33.55
C MET A 393 -14.71 -7.49 33.96
N ILE A 394 -14.10 -8.11 34.97
CA ILE A 394 -14.48 -9.42 35.48
C ILE A 394 -15.68 -9.31 36.45
N ASN A 395 -15.65 -8.36 37.38
CA ASN A 395 -16.59 -8.32 38.51
C ASN A 395 -17.71 -7.26 38.39
N HIS A 396 -17.60 -6.28 37.51
CA HIS A 396 -18.68 -5.30 37.31
C HIS A 396 -19.78 -5.87 36.42
N GLU A 397 -20.93 -6.22 37.02
CA GLU A 397 -22.04 -6.93 36.36
C GLU A 397 -22.46 -6.32 35.01
N SER A 398 -22.56 -4.99 34.90
CA SER A 398 -22.97 -4.36 33.64
C SER A 398 -21.94 -4.44 32.52
N LEU A 399 -20.64 -4.45 32.83
CA LEU A 399 -19.58 -4.56 31.83
C LEU A 399 -19.46 -6.01 31.38
N ALA A 400 -19.45 -6.94 32.34
CA ALA A 400 -19.41 -8.37 32.07
C ALA A 400 -20.60 -8.82 31.21
N ALA A 401 -21.81 -8.30 31.49
CA ALA A 401 -22.99 -8.60 30.69
C ALA A 401 -22.86 -8.11 29.23
N ARG A 402 -22.41 -6.86 29.02
CA ARG A 402 -22.21 -6.27 27.67
C ARG A 402 -21.14 -7.01 26.87
N VAL A 403 -20.04 -7.41 27.52
CA VAL A 403 -18.97 -8.17 26.86
C VAL A 403 -19.39 -9.62 26.59
N ALA A 404 -20.30 -10.21 27.36
CA ALA A 404 -20.78 -11.57 27.12
C ALA A 404 -21.72 -11.69 25.90
N GLU A 405 -22.25 -10.57 25.38
CA GLU A 405 -23.07 -10.56 24.17
C GLU A 405 -22.28 -11.11 22.97
N VAL A 406 -22.85 -12.09 22.26
CA VAL A 406 -22.20 -12.73 21.11
C VAL A 406 -22.62 -12.00 19.84
N PRO A 407 -21.69 -11.40 19.08
CA PRO A 407 -22.04 -10.76 17.82
C PRO A 407 -22.53 -11.79 16.79
N ASP A 408 -23.47 -11.39 15.93
CA ASP A 408 -24.03 -12.27 14.91
C ASP A 408 -22.93 -12.81 13.99
N ALA A 409 -22.88 -14.14 13.84
CA ALA A 409 -21.80 -14.85 13.14
C ALA A 409 -21.67 -14.52 11.64
N HIS A 410 -22.67 -13.84 11.05
CA HIS A 410 -22.66 -13.40 9.66
C HIS A 410 -22.04 -12.00 9.46
N GLU A 411 -21.90 -11.20 10.53
CA GLU A 411 -21.36 -9.84 10.50
C GLU A 411 -20.03 -9.69 11.27
N ALA A 412 -19.65 -10.69 12.07
CA ALA A 412 -18.42 -10.66 12.86
C ALA A 412 -17.18 -10.92 11.97
N PRO A 413 -16.12 -10.10 12.07
CA PRO A 413 -14.85 -10.38 11.40
C PRO A 413 -14.22 -11.65 11.97
N THR A 414 -13.58 -12.47 11.13
CA THR A 414 -12.95 -13.74 11.56
C THR A 414 -11.76 -13.57 12.49
N LEU A 415 -11.17 -12.37 12.55
CA LEU A 415 -10.02 -12.02 13.37
C LEU A 415 -10.26 -10.67 14.06
N PRO A 416 -9.62 -10.40 15.22
CA PRO A 416 -9.70 -9.09 15.87
C PRO A 416 -9.18 -7.97 14.95
N PRO A 417 -9.86 -6.81 14.88
CA PRO A 417 -9.38 -5.68 14.10
C PRO A 417 -8.13 -5.03 14.75
N LEU A 418 -7.29 -4.42 13.90
CA LEU A 418 -6.01 -3.81 14.27
C LEU A 418 -6.19 -2.40 14.87
N LEU A 419 -6.84 -2.29 16.03
CA LEU A 419 -7.20 -0.99 16.62
C LEU A 419 -6.06 -0.26 17.37
N PHE A 420 -4.95 -0.95 17.66
CA PHE A 420 -3.78 -0.33 18.28
C PHE A 420 -2.82 0.36 17.28
N GLN A 421 -3.12 0.27 15.97
CA GLN A 421 -2.36 0.96 14.91
C GLN A 421 -2.84 2.41 14.73
N GLU A 422 -1.95 3.29 14.24
CA GLU A 422 -2.18 4.75 14.20
C GLU A 422 -3.31 5.20 13.25
N GLN A 423 -3.75 4.35 12.33
CA GLN A 423 -4.85 4.64 11.39
C GLN A 423 -5.88 3.50 11.38
N PRO A 424 -6.85 3.48 12.30
CA PRO A 424 -7.91 2.50 12.25
C PRO A 424 -8.77 2.68 10.98
N SER A 425 -9.05 1.58 10.27
CA SER A 425 -10.10 1.52 9.24
C SER A 425 -11.47 1.82 9.87
N LEU A 426 -12.49 2.12 9.06
CA LEU A 426 -13.89 2.24 9.52
C LEU A 426 -14.25 1.08 10.47
N ILE A 427 -14.45 1.39 11.76
CA ILE A 427 -14.67 0.39 12.80
C ILE A 427 -16.18 0.19 12.98
N SER A 428 -16.66 -1.05 12.80
CA SER A 428 -18.03 -1.41 13.18
C SER A 428 -18.11 -1.72 14.69
N SER A 429 -19.28 -1.53 15.29
CA SER A 429 -19.54 -1.90 16.69
C SER A 429 -19.23 -3.38 16.97
N THR A 430 -19.58 -4.28 16.04
CA THR A 430 -19.27 -5.71 16.14
C THR A 430 -17.77 -5.98 16.16
N SER A 431 -17.01 -5.33 15.27
CA SER A 431 -15.55 -5.44 15.21
C SER A 431 -14.88 -4.92 16.47
N PHE A 432 -15.38 -3.80 17.01
CA PHE A 432 -14.89 -3.24 18.27
C PHE A 432 -15.12 -4.20 19.45
N LEU A 433 -16.30 -4.82 19.57
CA LEU A 433 -16.58 -5.78 20.65
C LEU A 433 -15.68 -7.01 20.57
N VAL A 434 -15.42 -7.53 19.36
CA VAL A 434 -14.47 -8.62 19.11
C VAL A 434 -13.07 -8.27 19.60
N PHE A 435 -12.60 -7.03 19.33
CA PHE A 435 -11.33 -6.53 19.84
C PHE A 435 -11.29 -6.47 21.37
N VAL A 436 -12.33 -5.94 22.03
CA VAL A 436 -12.40 -5.85 23.50
C VAL A 436 -12.34 -7.24 24.15
N LYS A 437 -13.05 -8.23 23.57
CA LYS A 437 -12.99 -9.64 24.03
C LYS A 437 -11.59 -10.23 23.91
N ALA A 438 -10.94 -10.02 22.77
CA ALA A 438 -9.58 -10.48 22.54
C ALA A 438 -8.60 -9.84 23.54
N LEU A 439 -8.68 -8.53 23.76
CA LEU A 439 -7.86 -7.80 24.72
C LEU A 439 -8.06 -8.30 26.16
N LEU A 440 -9.32 -8.49 26.58
CA LEU A 440 -9.65 -9.03 27.90
C LEU A 440 -9.09 -10.44 28.09
N ALA A 441 -9.24 -11.32 27.10
CA ALA A 441 -8.74 -12.69 27.18
C ALA A 441 -7.21 -12.77 27.22
N VAL A 442 -6.52 -12.02 26.36
CA VAL A 442 -5.05 -11.99 26.35
C VAL A 442 -4.52 -11.44 27.69
N SER A 443 -5.10 -10.33 28.15
CA SER A 443 -4.70 -9.70 29.41
C SER A 443 -4.93 -10.61 30.62
N THR A 444 -6.04 -11.36 30.65
CA THR A 444 -6.31 -12.30 31.75
C THR A 444 -5.41 -13.52 31.76
N VAL A 445 -4.87 -13.98 30.62
CA VAL A 445 -3.89 -15.09 30.56
C VAL A 445 -2.53 -14.72 31.15
N LEU A 446 -2.21 -13.41 31.21
CA LEU A 446 -0.95 -12.94 31.82
C LEU A 446 -0.92 -13.15 33.34
N ALA A 447 -2.07 -13.14 34.02
CA ALA A 447 -2.15 -13.40 35.46
C ALA A 447 -1.74 -14.85 35.81
N PRO A 448 -2.34 -15.91 35.22
CA PRO A 448 -1.90 -17.29 35.40
C PRO A 448 -0.43 -17.51 35.03
N PHE A 449 0.08 -16.86 33.97
CA PHE A 449 1.49 -16.93 33.59
C PHE A 449 2.40 -16.39 34.69
N ALA A 450 2.19 -15.15 35.14
CA ALA A 450 3.01 -14.53 36.18
C ALA A 450 2.85 -15.22 37.54
N TRP A 451 1.66 -15.76 37.83
CA TRP A 451 1.42 -16.57 39.02
C TRP A 451 2.23 -17.85 38.99
N ALA A 452 2.09 -18.66 37.93
CA ALA A 452 2.80 -19.93 37.76
C ALA A 452 4.32 -19.74 37.82
N ASP A 453 4.82 -18.65 37.24
CA ASP A 453 6.23 -18.28 37.30
C ASP A 453 6.71 -17.95 38.73
N SER A 454 5.87 -17.31 39.55
CA SER A 454 6.22 -16.96 40.93
C SER A 454 6.28 -18.18 41.86
N ILE A 455 5.41 -19.17 41.66
CA ILE A 455 5.40 -20.42 42.44
C ILE A 455 6.29 -21.53 41.85
N GLY A 456 6.88 -21.30 40.67
CA GLY A 456 7.72 -22.28 39.98
C GLY A 456 6.97 -23.45 39.33
N ASP A 457 5.67 -23.30 39.01
CA ASP A 457 4.91 -24.35 38.31
C ASP A 457 5.24 -24.37 36.81
N HIS A 458 5.84 -25.48 36.37
CA HIS A 458 6.27 -25.64 34.99
C HIS A 458 5.10 -25.86 34.02
N HIS A 459 4.06 -26.60 34.40
CA HIS A 459 3.02 -27.05 33.46
C HIS A 459 2.06 -25.93 33.05
N CYS A 460 1.60 -25.13 34.02
CA CYS A 460 0.77 -23.97 33.77
C CYS A 460 1.53 -22.91 32.98
N ARG A 461 2.79 -22.63 33.36
CA ARG A 461 3.66 -21.66 32.68
C ARG A 461 3.92 -22.04 31.21
N GLU A 462 4.26 -23.29 30.94
CA GLU A 462 4.49 -23.77 29.56
C GLU A 462 3.24 -23.60 28.69
N ARG A 463 2.06 -23.96 29.20
CA ARG A 463 0.80 -23.81 28.46
C ARG A 463 0.42 -22.36 28.23
N ALA A 464 0.60 -21.50 29.22
CA ALA A 464 0.35 -20.06 29.08
C ALA A 464 1.27 -19.43 28.02
N LEU A 465 2.57 -19.75 28.05
CA LEU A 465 3.53 -19.31 27.03
C LEU A 465 3.19 -19.85 25.64
N ALA A 466 2.76 -21.11 25.53
CA ALA A 466 2.36 -21.71 24.25
C ALA A 466 1.14 -21.00 23.62
N LEU A 467 0.16 -20.60 24.44
CA LEU A 467 -0.99 -19.82 23.99
C LEU A 467 -0.57 -18.43 23.49
N LEU A 468 0.30 -17.74 24.24
CA LEU A 468 0.82 -16.44 23.84
C LEU A 468 1.63 -16.53 22.53
N VAL A 469 2.45 -17.58 22.35
CA VAL A 469 3.19 -17.82 21.10
C VAL A 469 2.26 -18.10 19.92
N LEU A 470 1.18 -18.86 20.15
CA LEU A 470 0.17 -19.12 19.13
C LEU A 470 -0.51 -17.81 18.69
N TRP A 471 -0.97 -17.01 19.65
CA TRP A 471 -1.64 -15.72 19.39
C TRP A 471 -0.70 -14.67 18.78
N GLN A 472 0.58 -14.64 19.15
CA GLN A 472 1.58 -13.77 18.52
C GLN A 472 1.81 -14.13 17.03
N GLY A 473 1.48 -15.36 16.62
CA GLY A 473 1.53 -15.81 15.23
C GLY A 473 0.28 -15.55 14.40
N VAL A 474 -0.77 -14.94 14.98
CA VAL A 474 -2.04 -14.66 14.30
C VAL A 474 -2.28 -13.15 14.24
N ASP A 475 -2.55 -12.62 13.05
CA ASP A 475 -2.84 -11.20 12.85
C ASP A 475 -4.07 -10.76 13.68
N GLY A 476 -4.03 -9.54 14.24
CA GLY A 476 -5.04 -9.01 15.15
C GLY A 476 -4.72 -9.36 16.61
N TYR A 477 -4.43 -10.63 16.89
CA TYR A 477 -3.97 -11.07 18.22
C TYR A 477 -2.54 -10.65 18.51
N ARG A 478 -1.66 -10.68 17.50
CA ARG A 478 -0.24 -10.32 17.62
C ARG A 478 -0.04 -8.95 18.24
N GLU A 479 -0.79 -7.94 17.79
CA GLU A 479 -0.68 -6.56 18.24
C GLU A 479 -1.13 -6.41 19.69
N ILE A 480 -2.18 -7.13 20.09
CA ILE A 480 -2.67 -7.18 21.47
C ILE A 480 -1.63 -7.87 22.39
N VAL A 481 -1.15 -9.05 21.98
CA VAL A 481 -0.13 -9.79 22.74
C VAL A 481 1.14 -8.97 22.89
N ASN A 482 1.65 -8.39 21.79
CA ASN A 482 2.86 -7.58 21.84
C ASN A 482 2.70 -6.40 22.79
N HIS A 483 1.57 -5.69 22.73
CA HIS A 483 1.27 -4.59 23.64
C HIS A 483 1.26 -5.04 25.12
N CYS A 484 0.56 -6.11 25.46
CA CYS A 484 0.47 -6.57 26.85
C CYS A 484 1.77 -7.21 27.38
N LEU A 485 2.62 -7.78 26.51
CA LEU A 485 3.91 -8.33 26.91
C LEU A 485 4.95 -7.26 27.29
N LEU A 486 4.74 -5.99 26.88
CA LEU A 486 5.59 -4.84 27.23
C LEU A 486 5.43 -4.37 28.68
N LEU A 487 4.49 -4.94 29.44
CA LEU A 487 4.38 -4.71 30.88
C LEU A 487 5.69 -5.10 31.57
N ARG A 488 6.18 -4.25 32.48
CA ARG A 488 7.53 -4.34 33.04
C ARG A 488 7.86 -5.73 33.60
N GLN A 489 6.98 -6.31 34.39
CA GLN A 489 7.16 -7.61 35.00
C GLN A 489 7.07 -8.75 34.00
N ILE A 490 6.23 -8.62 32.97
CA ILE A 490 6.03 -9.67 31.98
C ILE A 490 7.27 -9.78 31.10
N THR A 491 7.78 -8.65 30.58
CA THR A 491 9.02 -8.61 29.81
C THR A 491 10.21 -9.13 30.62
N ARG A 492 10.34 -8.74 31.90
CA ARG A 492 11.41 -9.25 32.79
C ARG A 492 11.31 -10.76 33.01
N ARG A 493 10.11 -11.28 33.28
CA ARG A 493 9.89 -12.72 33.44
C ARG A 493 10.21 -13.50 32.17
N LEU A 494 9.93 -12.96 30.99
CA LEU A 494 10.36 -13.58 29.73
C LEU A 494 11.90 -13.67 29.64
N GLY A 495 12.62 -12.63 30.08
CA GLY A 495 14.08 -12.65 30.15
C GLY A 495 14.64 -13.67 31.15
N TRP A 496 13.95 -13.89 32.28
CA TRP A 496 14.35 -14.88 33.30
C TRP A 496 14.02 -16.32 32.91
N ASN A 497 12.96 -16.53 32.12
CA ASN A 497 12.54 -17.86 31.67
C ASN A 497 13.41 -18.42 30.53
N LYS A 498 14.64 -17.92 30.32
CA LYS A 498 15.57 -18.42 29.31
C LYS A 498 16.17 -19.77 29.72
N SER A 499 16.77 -20.48 28.76
CA SER A 499 17.39 -21.78 29.01
C SER A 499 18.79 -21.57 29.59
N ASP A 500 19.03 -21.85 30.88
CA ASP A 500 20.37 -21.66 31.48
C ASP A 500 21.37 -22.73 31.02
N ASP A 501 21.13 -24.01 31.34
CA ASP A 501 22.07 -25.12 31.05
C ASP A 501 21.48 -26.26 30.19
N ILE A 502 20.16 -26.51 30.29
CA ILE A 502 19.46 -27.58 29.56
C ILE A 502 18.30 -26.96 28.78
N PRO A 503 18.08 -27.33 27.49
CA PRO A 503 16.96 -26.81 26.72
C PRO A 503 15.63 -27.18 27.38
N THR A 504 14.78 -26.17 27.63
CA THR A 504 13.41 -26.38 28.09
C THR A 504 12.41 -25.85 27.07
N LYS A 505 11.21 -26.43 27.03
CA LYS A 505 10.11 -25.93 26.19
C LYS A 505 9.72 -24.51 26.57
N GLN A 506 9.69 -24.23 27.87
CA GLN A 506 9.44 -22.89 28.42
C GLN A 506 10.46 -21.88 27.91
N GLY A 507 11.76 -22.22 27.97
CA GLY A 507 12.83 -21.38 27.41
C GLY A 507 12.68 -21.14 25.92
N THR A 508 12.37 -22.17 25.15
CA THR A 508 12.14 -22.06 23.70
C THR A 508 10.96 -21.12 23.39
N LEU A 509 9.85 -21.23 24.13
CA LEU A 509 8.67 -20.40 23.95
C LEU A 509 8.91 -18.95 24.38
N ALA A 510 9.58 -18.73 25.52
CA ALA A 510 9.92 -17.39 26.02
C ALA A 510 10.88 -16.67 25.06
N GLU A 511 11.92 -17.36 24.58
CA GLU A 511 12.83 -16.86 23.56
C GLU A 511 12.11 -16.49 22.26
N ARG A 512 11.15 -17.32 21.81
CA ARG A 512 10.34 -17.04 20.62
C ARG A 512 9.47 -15.79 20.81
N LEU A 513 8.86 -15.60 21.98
CA LEU A 513 8.09 -14.39 22.30
C LEU A 513 8.97 -13.14 22.29
N LEU A 514 10.17 -13.21 22.87
CA LEU A 514 11.13 -12.10 22.87
C LEU A 514 11.59 -11.73 21.46
N VAL A 515 11.89 -12.73 20.61
CA VAL A 515 12.22 -12.50 19.19
C VAL A 515 11.03 -11.91 18.44
N GLY A 516 9.81 -12.37 18.73
CA GLY A 516 8.58 -11.81 18.17
C GLY A 516 8.37 -10.35 18.55
N LEU A 517 8.59 -9.99 19.82
CA LEU A 517 8.52 -8.63 20.34
C LEU A 517 9.59 -7.72 19.71
N ALA A 518 10.83 -8.21 19.60
CA ALA A 518 11.93 -7.43 19.05
C ALA A 518 11.78 -7.10 17.55
N LYS A 519 10.90 -7.82 16.84
CA LYS A 519 10.56 -7.52 15.44
C LYS A 519 9.63 -6.31 15.29
N ASP A 520 8.91 -5.94 16.36
CA ASP A 520 8.05 -4.76 16.37
C ASP A 520 8.89 -3.51 16.71
N PRO A 521 8.97 -2.51 15.80
CA PRO A 521 9.80 -1.34 16.02
C PRO A 521 9.35 -0.49 17.20
N GLN A 522 8.03 -0.43 17.49
CA GLN A 522 7.49 0.37 18.60
C GLN A 522 7.75 -0.29 19.95
N ALA A 523 7.74 -1.62 19.99
CA ALA A 523 8.12 -2.40 21.17
C ALA A 523 9.59 -2.16 21.56
N MET A 524 10.49 -2.05 20.57
CA MET A 524 11.92 -1.79 20.79
C MET A 524 12.25 -0.44 21.43
N LEU A 525 11.31 0.52 21.46
CA LEU A 525 11.52 1.81 22.12
C LEU A 525 11.36 1.73 23.65
N LYS A 526 10.78 0.64 24.18
CA LYS A 526 10.54 0.49 25.61
C LYS A 526 11.80 0.06 26.35
N GLU A 527 12.19 0.86 27.35
CA GLU A 527 13.38 0.64 28.19
C GLU A 527 13.47 -0.77 28.79
N VAL A 528 12.33 -1.34 29.20
CA VAL A 528 12.28 -2.69 29.79
C VAL A 528 12.74 -3.75 28.79
N LEU A 529 12.28 -3.65 27.54
CA LEU A 529 12.63 -4.61 26.50
C LEU A 529 14.06 -4.41 26.01
N ILE A 530 14.51 -3.15 25.90
CA ILE A 530 15.91 -2.82 25.63
C ILE A 530 16.83 -3.50 26.66
N SER A 531 16.52 -3.34 27.95
CA SER A 531 17.29 -3.95 29.04
C SER A 531 17.28 -5.47 28.95
N ALA A 532 16.09 -6.07 28.79
CA ALA A 532 15.94 -7.52 28.68
C ALA A 532 16.72 -8.11 27.49
N VAL A 533 16.73 -7.45 26.33
CA VAL A 533 17.46 -7.90 25.14
C VAL A 533 18.98 -7.75 25.31
N LEU A 534 19.45 -6.66 25.92
CA LEU A 534 20.88 -6.43 26.12
C LEU A 534 21.50 -7.33 27.20
N GLU A 535 20.69 -7.82 28.14
CA GLU A 535 21.06 -8.79 29.18
C GLU A 535 20.99 -10.27 28.70
N LEU A 536 20.60 -10.51 27.44
CA LEU A 536 20.58 -11.86 26.87
C LEU A 536 22.00 -12.40 26.72
N GLU A 537 22.28 -13.48 27.45
CA GLU A 537 23.54 -14.23 27.39
C GLU A 537 23.27 -15.68 26.98
N PRO A 538 24.10 -16.27 26.09
CA PRO A 538 23.98 -17.66 25.66
C PRO A 538 24.30 -18.65 26.79
N PRO A 539 23.81 -19.91 26.74
CA PRO A 539 23.21 -20.59 25.58
C PRO A 539 21.72 -20.29 25.35
N PHE A 540 21.27 -20.39 24.10
CA PHE A 540 19.87 -20.18 23.69
C PHE A 540 19.29 -21.43 23.04
N SER A 541 17.99 -21.67 23.26
CA SER A 541 17.27 -22.82 22.67
C SER A 541 16.67 -22.53 21.30
N TYR A 542 16.31 -21.27 21.04
CA TYR A 542 15.67 -20.78 19.83
C TYR A 542 16.48 -19.66 19.17
N ILE A 543 16.99 -18.71 19.95
CA ILE A 543 17.68 -17.53 19.41
C ILE A 543 18.99 -17.94 18.74
N THR A 544 19.08 -17.74 17.43
CA THR A 544 20.32 -17.97 16.68
C THR A 544 21.34 -16.84 16.91
N ALA A 545 22.62 -17.09 16.64
CA ALA A 545 23.66 -16.06 16.76
C ALA A 545 23.39 -14.84 15.85
N ASP A 546 22.84 -15.07 14.66
CA ASP A 546 22.47 -14.01 13.73
C ASP A 546 21.28 -13.18 14.24
N GLU A 547 20.25 -13.84 14.78
CA GLU A 547 19.11 -13.16 15.42
C GLU A 547 19.54 -12.37 16.65
N LEU A 548 20.42 -12.91 17.49
CA LEU A 548 20.97 -12.20 18.66
C LEU A 548 21.71 -10.92 18.23
N MET A 549 22.56 -11.02 17.21
CA MET A 549 23.27 -9.86 16.64
C MET A 549 22.31 -8.84 16.02
N GLU A 550 21.17 -9.29 15.48
CA GLU A 550 20.13 -8.43 14.94
C GLU A 550 19.37 -7.70 16.05
N ILE A 551 18.74 -8.42 16.98
CA ILE A 551 17.95 -7.81 18.08
C ILE A 551 18.85 -6.95 18.98
N GLY A 552 20.10 -7.37 19.20
CA GLY A 552 21.08 -6.58 19.93
C GLY A 552 21.48 -5.30 19.21
N LYS A 553 21.47 -5.28 17.86
CA LYS A 553 21.66 -4.03 17.10
C LYS A 553 20.45 -3.11 17.27
N LEU A 554 19.22 -3.64 17.15
CA LEU A 554 17.98 -2.86 17.33
C LEU A 554 17.93 -2.20 18.71
N ALA A 555 18.20 -2.97 19.77
CA ALA A 555 18.19 -2.47 21.14
C ALA A 555 19.26 -1.39 21.40
N ARG A 556 20.44 -1.48 20.77
CA ARG A 556 21.48 -0.42 20.89
C ARG A 556 21.04 0.87 20.21
N VAL A 557 20.49 0.79 19.00
CA VAL A 557 19.97 1.97 18.29
C VAL A 557 18.84 2.62 19.11
N ALA A 558 17.92 1.84 19.65
CA ALA A 558 16.85 2.35 20.50
C ALA A 558 17.36 2.98 21.81
N ARG A 559 18.35 2.37 22.47
CA ARG A 559 18.96 2.90 23.70
C ARG A 559 19.71 4.21 23.47
N ASP A 560 20.47 4.26 22.38
CA ASP A 560 21.32 5.41 22.05
C ASP A 560 20.48 6.58 21.46
N GLY A 561 19.23 6.30 21.05
CA GLY A 561 18.18 7.27 20.77
C GLY A 561 18.32 7.98 19.42
N LEU A 562 17.88 9.24 19.36
CA LEU A 562 17.84 10.04 18.14
C LEU A 562 19.18 10.11 17.36
N PRO A 563 20.37 10.28 17.98
CA PRO A 563 21.63 10.32 17.24
C PRO A 563 21.90 9.04 16.44
N SER A 564 21.76 7.86 17.05
CA SER A 564 21.96 6.59 16.35
C SER A 564 20.90 6.31 15.28
N ALA A 565 19.67 6.81 15.46
CA ALA A 565 18.64 6.73 14.43
C ALA A 565 19.04 7.53 13.17
N ILE A 566 19.63 8.72 13.35
CA ILE A 566 20.08 9.58 12.24
C ILE A 566 21.29 8.96 11.54
N GLU A 567 22.26 8.43 12.30
CA GLU A 567 23.40 7.69 11.72
C GLU A 567 22.91 6.52 10.85
N GLU A 568 21.95 5.74 11.35
CA GLU A 568 21.40 4.63 10.59
C GLU A 568 20.56 5.07 9.39
N LEU A 569 19.84 6.19 9.43
CA LEU A 569 19.10 6.69 8.26
C LEU A 569 20.03 7.26 7.18
N THR A 570 21.14 7.86 7.59
CA THR A 570 22.13 8.46 6.66
C THR A 570 23.11 7.43 6.10
N PHE A 571 23.14 6.21 6.66
CA PHE A 571 24.00 5.13 6.23
C PHE A 571 23.67 4.61 4.82
N ALA A 572 24.62 4.73 3.90
CA ALA A 572 24.53 4.21 2.54
C ALA A 572 24.48 2.67 2.55
N SER A 573 23.34 2.11 2.14
CA SER A 573 23.06 0.68 2.24
C SER A 573 23.41 -0.07 0.95
N VAL A 574 23.88 -1.30 1.08
CA VAL A 574 24.03 -2.22 -0.06
C VAL A 574 22.64 -2.67 -0.52
N ARG A 575 22.39 -2.63 -1.83
CA ARG A 575 21.09 -2.87 -2.47
C ARG A 575 21.08 -4.28 -3.10
N PRO A 576 19.95 -5.02 -3.07
CA PRO A 576 18.66 -4.69 -2.44
C PRO A 576 18.71 -4.74 -0.90
N PHE A 577 17.74 -4.10 -0.23
CA PHE A 577 17.66 -4.10 1.22
C PHE A 577 17.47 -5.51 1.79
N SER A 578 18.25 -5.84 2.81
CA SER A 578 18.04 -7.05 3.61
C SER A 578 16.97 -6.84 4.69
N LEU A 579 16.30 -7.91 5.12
CA LEU A 579 15.33 -7.89 6.23
C LEU A 579 15.91 -7.22 7.49
N ARG A 580 17.17 -7.55 7.81
CA ARG A 580 17.91 -6.97 8.94
C ARG A 580 18.04 -5.46 8.82
N ARG A 581 18.36 -4.95 7.63
CA ARG A 581 18.50 -3.51 7.41
C ARG A 581 17.15 -2.79 7.51
N LEU A 582 16.09 -3.36 6.95
CA LEU A 582 14.74 -2.78 7.04
C LEU A 582 14.27 -2.69 8.48
N ARG A 583 14.49 -3.71 9.32
CA ARG A 583 14.13 -3.65 10.75
C ARG A 583 14.86 -2.54 11.50
N VAL A 584 16.16 -2.35 11.24
CA VAL A 584 16.92 -1.23 11.82
C VAL A 584 16.38 0.12 11.36
N LEU A 585 16.06 0.25 10.08
CA LEU A 585 15.44 1.47 9.54
C LEU A 585 14.10 1.75 10.21
N ARG A 586 13.23 0.74 10.36
CA ARG A 586 11.92 0.91 11.01
C ARG A 586 12.02 1.31 12.48
N VAL A 587 12.98 0.77 13.24
CA VAL A 587 13.26 1.26 14.61
C VAL A 587 13.73 2.72 14.58
N SER A 588 14.60 3.07 13.63
CA SER A 588 15.09 4.45 13.48
C SER A 588 13.96 5.43 13.14
N LEU A 589 13.04 5.04 12.25
CA LEU A 589 11.83 5.82 11.92
C LEU A 589 10.87 5.93 13.12
N ALA A 590 10.74 4.85 13.91
CA ALA A 590 9.91 4.86 15.11
C ALA A 590 10.46 5.81 16.20
N ILE A 591 11.78 5.88 16.39
CA ILE A 591 12.44 6.88 17.27
C ILE A 591 12.09 8.30 16.82
N ILE A 592 12.20 8.58 15.53
CA ILE A 592 11.82 9.90 14.98
C ILE A 592 10.33 10.18 15.20
N ALA A 593 9.46 9.19 14.97
CA ALA A 593 8.02 9.34 15.20
C ALA A 593 7.70 9.67 16.67
N GLU A 594 8.37 9.02 17.63
CA GLU A 594 8.24 9.30 19.06
C GLU A 594 8.69 10.72 19.40
N GLU A 595 9.85 11.16 18.88
CA GLU A 595 10.36 12.53 19.08
C GLU A 595 9.40 13.59 18.52
N LEU A 596 8.71 13.30 17.43
CA LEU A 596 7.74 14.22 16.85
C LEU A 596 6.50 14.40 17.74
N THR A 597 6.21 13.50 18.69
CA THR A 597 5.08 13.69 19.62
C THR A 597 5.26 14.86 20.60
N TYR A 598 6.48 15.39 20.73
CA TYR A 598 6.77 16.55 21.59
C TYR A 598 6.52 17.88 20.87
N ASP A 599 6.15 18.92 21.63
CA ASP A 599 5.76 20.26 21.10
C ASP A 599 6.83 20.93 20.21
N ASP A 600 8.13 20.65 20.44
CA ASP A 600 9.27 21.15 19.65
C ASP A 600 9.99 20.04 18.85
N GLY A 601 9.36 18.86 18.74
CA GLY A 601 9.98 17.64 18.19
C GLY A 601 10.52 17.81 16.78
N GLU A 602 9.76 18.48 15.90
CA GLU A 602 10.14 18.73 14.50
C GLU A 602 11.43 19.54 14.39
N HIS A 603 11.57 20.58 15.20
CA HIS A 603 12.79 21.39 15.26
C HIS A 603 13.96 20.62 15.88
N HIS A 604 13.70 19.81 16.91
CA HIS A 604 14.72 18.99 17.56
C HIS A 604 15.33 17.96 16.61
N VAL A 605 14.49 17.25 15.84
CA VAL A 605 14.94 16.29 14.83
C VAL A 605 15.72 17.00 13.71
N ALA A 606 15.19 18.09 13.16
CA ALA A 606 15.86 18.83 12.09
C ALA A 606 17.24 19.36 12.52
N LYS A 607 17.34 19.91 13.75
CA LYS A 607 18.60 20.38 14.33
C LYS A 607 19.62 19.25 14.52
N SER A 608 19.15 18.07 14.93
CA SER A 608 20.00 16.90 15.14
C SER A 608 20.57 16.41 13.79
N PHE A 609 19.75 16.33 12.74
CA PHE A 609 20.23 16.03 11.37
C PHE A 609 21.29 17.04 10.90
N TRP A 610 21.05 18.34 11.09
CA TRP A 610 22.05 19.36 10.74
C TRP A 610 23.36 19.23 11.53
N SER A 611 23.28 18.84 12.81
CA SER A 611 24.45 18.67 13.66
C SER A 611 25.36 17.52 13.21
N GLU A 612 24.78 16.46 12.64
CA GLU A 612 25.50 15.30 12.10
C GLU A 612 26.04 15.52 10.67
N ARG A 613 25.94 16.74 10.14
CA ARG A 613 26.35 17.12 8.78
C ARG A 613 25.67 16.30 7.67
N SER A 614 24.50 15.74 7.93
CA SER A 614 23.73 15.01 6.94
C SER A 614 23.00 15.95 5.97
N GLN A 615 22.48 15.40 4.87
CA GLN A 615 21.44 16.06 4.09
C GLN A 615 20.21 16.34 4.98
N GLY A 616 19.32 17.25 4.57
CA GLY A 616 18.08 17.53 5.30
C GLY A 616 17.22 16.27 5.49
N VAL A 617 16.32 16.30 6.48
CA VAL A 617 15.42 15.18 6.82
C VAL A 617 14.61 14.73 5.59
N GLY A 618 13.96 15.69 4.90
CA GLY A 618 13.17 15.45 3.70
C GLY A 618 13.92 14.71 2.59
N PRO A 619 15.05 15.24 2.07
CA PRO A 619 15.82 14.58 1.02
C PRO A 619 16.30 13.17 1.42
N THR A 620 16.69 12.98 2.68
CA THR A 620 17.14 11.66 3.18
C THR A 620 16.00 10.65 3.15
N LEU A 621 14.82 11.02 3.67
CA LEU A 621 13.63 10.17 3.67
C LEU A 621 13.14 9.89 2.23
N ALA A 622 13.12 10.90 1.37
CA ALA A 622 12.74 10.73 -0.04
C ALA A 622 13.70 9.79 -0.80
N SER A 623 15.02 9.85 -0.51
CA SER A 623 16.00 8.93 -1.10
C SER A 623 15.78 7.49 -0.65
N ILE A 624 15.53 7.26 0.65
CA ILE A 624 15.25 5.91 1.17
C ILE A 624 13.96 5.36 0.57
N LEU A 625 12.94 6.21 0.39
CA LEU A 625 11.69 5.80 -0.25
C LEU A 625 11.91 5.41 -1.72
N ALA A 626 12.70 6.18 -2.46
CA ALA A 626 13.08 5.85 -3.84
C ALA A 626 13.79 4.49 -3.92
N ASP A 627 14.70 4.24 -2.99
CA ASP A 627 15.37 2.96 -2.82
C ASP A 627 14.35 1.82 -2.53
N ILE A 628 13.41 2.01 -1.61
CA ILE A 628 12.38 0.99 -1.31
C ILE A 628 11.50 0.72 -2.54
N ALA A 629 11.09 1.77 -3.26
CA ALA A 629 10.31 1.66 -4.48
C ALA A 629 11.09 0.89 -5.56
N ASP A 630 12.39 1.12 -5.68
CA ASP A 630 13.28 0.37 -6.58
C ASP A 630 13.38 -1.11 -6.21
N ASP A 631 13.48 -1.46 -4.93
CA ASP A 631 13.54 -2.89 -4.53
C ASP A 631 12.22 -3.60 -4.80
N LEU A 632 11.08 -2.96 -4.48
CA LEU A 632 9.76 -3.49 -4.79
C LEU A 632 9.56 -3.66 -6.30
N ASN A 633 10.03 -2.69 -7.10
CA ASN A 633 10.04 -2.77 -8.57
C ASN A 633 10.65 -4.08 -9.10
N HIS A 634 11.78 -4.52 -8.53
CA HIS A 634 12.45 -5.75 -8.94
C HIS A 634 11.66 -7.02 -8.56
N HIS A 635 10.78 -6.96 -7.57
CA HIS A 635 9.92 -8.08 -7.16
C HIS A 635 8.71 -8.28 -8.07
N PHE A 636 8.21 -7.21 -8.71
CA PHE A 636 7.02 -7.23 -9.58
C PHE A 636 7.36 -7.00 -11.07
N GLY A 637 8.62 -7.20 -11.45
CA GLY A 637 9.07 -7.01 -12.83
C GLY A 637 8.60 -8.12 -13.79
N ILE A 638 8.65 -7.83 -15.10
CA ILE A 638 8.28 -8.79 -16.17
C ILE A 638 9.27 -9.97 -16.28
N GLN A 639 10.49 -9.83 -15.75
CA GLN A 639 11.51 -10.89 -15.77
C GLN A 639 11.07 -12.13 -14.97
N SER A 640 11.54 -13.32 -15.34
CA SER A 640 11.15 -14.59 -14.71
C SER A 640 11.12 -14.47 -13.18
N PRO A 641 9.97 -14.73 -12.52
CA PRO A 641 9.72 -14.26 -11.17
C PRO A 641 10.78 -14.85 -10.23
N PRO A 642 11.62 -14.02 -9.59
CA PRO A 642 12.39 -14.50 -8.45
C PRO A 642 11.40 -15.04 -7.41
N ARG A 643 11.79 -16.02 -6.60
CA ARG A 643 10.95 -16.48 -5.48
C ARG A 643 10.62 -15.26 -4.60
N MET A 644 9.40 -14.75 -4.72
CA MET A 644 8.96 -13.57 -3.96
C MET A 644 8.99 -13.90 -2.48
N ASN A 645 9.77 -13.11 -1.73
CA ASN A 645 9.82 -13.24 -0.29
C ASN A 645 8.71 -12.37 0.31
N HIS A 646 7.58 -12.99 0.66
CA HIS A 646 6.42 -12.30 1.23
C HIS A 646 6.78 -11.41 2.43
N ALA A 647 7.65 -11.89 3.34
CA ALA A 647 8.06 -11.14 4.52
C ALA A 647 8.93 -9.91 4.16
N LEU A 648 9.70 -9.98 3.08
CA LEU A 648 10.46 -8.85 2.58
C LEU A 648 9.55 -7.81 1.95
N SER A 649 8.60 -8.22 1.10
CA SER A 649 7.63 -7.31 0.49
C SER A 649 6.76 -6.62 1.54
N GLU A 650 6.28 -7.36 2.55
CA GLU A 650 5.53 -6.81 3.69
C GLU A 650 6.33 -5.72 4.42
N LEU A 651 7.60 -6.00 4.78
CA LEU A 651 8.44 -5.02 5.45
C LEU A 651 8.79 -3.81 4.58
N LEU A 652 8.99 -4.00 3.27
CA LEU A 652 9.22 -2.89 2.34
C LEU A 652 8.00 -1.96 2.28
N PHE A 653 6.78 -2.50 2.15
CA PHE A 653 5.55 -1.70 2.17
C PHE A 653 5.35 -0.98 3.51
N HIS A 654 5.54 -1.67 4.65
CA HIS A 654 5.45 -1.02 5.95
C HIS A 654 6.49 0.10 6.13
N THR A 655 7.74 -0.13 5.72
CA THR A 655 8.79 0.90 5.82
C THR A 655 8.47 2.09 4.91
N ALA A 656 7.97 1.85 3.69
CA ALA A 656 7.52 2.93 2.81
C ALA A 656 6.40 3.75 3.46
N ASN A 657 5.42 3.07 4.06
CA ASN A 657 4.33 3.72 4.76
C ASN A 657 4.80 4.58 5.95
N ASP A 658 5.70 4.04 6.78
CA ASP A 658 6.28 4.75 7.92
C ASP A 658 7.01 6.03 7.46
N ILE A 659 7.75 5.97 6.33
CA ILE A 659 8.42 7.13 5.73
C ILE A 659 7.43 8.16 5.19
N LEU A 660 6.38 7.71 4.51
CA LEU A 660 5.36 8.57 3.92
C LEU A 660 4.64 9.40 4.98
N VAL A 661 4.21 8.78 6.09
CA VAL A 661 3.57 9.47 7.21
C VAL A 661 4.50 10.52 7.83
N LEU A 662 5.78 10.18 8.03
CA LEU A 662 6.77 11.12 8.55
C LEU A 662 7.02 12.30 7.59
N LEU A 663 7.13 12.03 6.28
CA LEU A 663 7.31 13.06 5.26
C LEU A 663 6.12 14.03 5.23
N ALA A 664 4.88 13.52 5.31
CA ALA A 664 3.68 14.34 5.35
C ALA A 664 3.70 15.32 6.54
N ARG A 665 4.14 14.83 7.70
CA ARG A 665 4.27 15.66 8.91
C ARG A 665 5.36 16.71 8.78
N PHE A 666 6.55 16.34 8.31
CA PHE A 666 7.66 17.28 8.14
C PHE A 666 7.39 18.33 7.06
N ALA A 667 6.70 17.97 5.98
CA ALA A 667 6.42 18.89 4.87
C ALA A 667 5.54 20.08 5.28
N ALA A 668 4.69 19.92 6.32
CA ALA A 668 3.89 21.00 6.87
C ALA A 668 4.75 22.10 7.51
N ALA A 669 5.85 21.72 8.17
CA ALA A 669 6.78 22.64 8.83
C ALA A 669 7.96 23.06 7.95
N TYR A 670 8.45 22.17 7.09
CA TYR A 670 9.61 22.34 6.22
C TYR A 670 9.27 21.87 4.80
N PRO A 671 8.85 22.78 3.90
CA PRO A 671 8.44 22.39 2.55
C PRO A 671 9.60 21.77 1.77
N LEU A 672 9.29 20.74 0.98
CA LEU A 672 10.27 20.05 0.14
C LEU A 672 10.68 20.93 -1.06
N ILE A 673 11.95 20.83 -1.45
CA ILE A 673 12.43 21.47 -2.68
C ILE A 673 11.93 20.71 -3.92
N SER A 674 11.83 21.39 -5.07
CA SER A 674 11.25 20.80 -6.28
C SER A 674 11.93 19.52 -6.76
N HIS A 675 13.25 19.37 -6.54
CA HIS A 675 13.97 18.15 -6.90
C HIS A 675 13.47 16.95 -6.08
N ASP A 676 13.44 17.10 -4.76
CA ASP A 676 13.04 16.04 -3.84
C ASP A 676 11.55 15.71 -3.99
N LEU A 677 10.71 16.72 -4.27
CA LEU A 677 9.31 16.52 -4.59
C LEU A 677 9.14 15.66 -5.86
N ARG A 678 9.93 15.88 -6.93
CA ARG A 678 9.87 15.02 -8.12
C ARG A 678 10.28 13.59 -7.82
N THR A 679 11.39 13.41 -7.10
CA THR A 679 11.86 12.07 -6.71
C THR A 679 10.82 11.35 -5.85
N LEU A 680 10.21 12.06 -4.90
CA LEU A 680 9.14 11.56 -4.06
C LEU A 680 7.91 11.16 -4.88
N THR A 681 7.41 12.04 -5.76
CA THR A 681 6.26 11.74 -6.62
C THR A 681 6.50 10.53 -7.51
N ALA A 682 7.68 10.42 -8.14
CA ALA A 682 8.03 9.25 -8.96
C ALA A 682 8.06 7.96 -8.12
N SER A 683 8.64 8.02 -6.91
CA SER A 683 8.71 6.87 -6.00
C SER A 683 7.33 6.46 -5.48
N MET A 684 6.44 7.42 -5.23
CA MET A 684 5.05 7.15 -4.81
C MET A 684 4.22 6.53 -5.92
N ALA A 685 4.40 6.98 -7.17
CA ALA A 685 3.78 6.36 -8.34
C ALA A 685 4.25 4.91 -8.52
N ASP A 686 5.55 4.66 -8.35
CA ASP A 686 6.10 3.31 -8.36
C ASP A 686 5.52 2.45 -7.25
N LEU A 687 5.46 2.95 -6.02
CA LEU A 687 4.89 2.24 -4.88
C LEU A 687 3.42 1.92 -5.09
N TYR A 688 2.64 2.87 -5.64
CA TYR A 688 1.22 2.70 -5.94
C TYR A 688 1.01 1.56 -6.94
N ALA A 689 1.73 1.58 -8.05
CA ALA A 689 1.65 0.51 -9.04
C ALA A 689 2.23 -0.84 -8.54
N CYS A 690 3.21 -0.83 -7.61
CA CYS A 690 3.66 -2.04 -6.91
C CYS A 690 2.57 -2.58 -5.97
N ALA A 691 1.83 -1.70 -5.31
CA ALA A 691 0.80 -2.07 -4.39
C ALA A 691 -0.40 -2.70 -5.10
N ASP A 692 -0.75 -2.21 -6.29
CA ASP A 692 -1.77 -2.82 -7.14
C ASP A 692 -1.32 -4.19 -7.65
N ALA A 693 -0.10 -4.32 -8.17
CA ALA A 693 0.47 -5.61 -8.57
C ALA A 693 0.53 -6.63 -7.41
N ALA A 694 0.85 -6.15 -6.19
CA ALA A 694 0.80 -6.95 -4.97
C ALA A 694 -0.63 -7.42 -4.65
N SER A 695 -1.64 -6.58 -4.89
CA SER A 695 -3.05 -6.92 -4.68
C SER A 695 -3.54 -8.05 -5.60
N LEU A 696 -3.02 -8.10 -6.84
CA LEU A 696 -3.32 -9.15 -7.82
C LEU A 696 -2.55 -10.45 -7.54
N THR A 697 -1.38 -10.36 -6.90
CA THR A 697 -0.46 -11.49 -6.71
C THR A 697 -0.66 -12.19 -5.37
N PHE A 698 -0.87 -11.44 -4.29
CA PHE A 698 -0.97 -11.97 -2.93
C PHE A 698 -2.40 -12.31 -2.54
N SER A 699 -2.55 -13.22 -1.57
CA SER A 699 -3.87 -13.54 -1.00
C SER A 699 -4.40 -12.35 -0.19
N PRO A 700 -5.71 -12.05 -0.22
CA PRO A 700 -6.31 -10.96 0.56
C PRO A 700 -6.05 -11.04 2.07
N SER A 701 -5.76 -12.23 2.59
CA SER A 701 -5.45 -12.46 4.01
C SER A 701 -3.96 -12.36 4.36
N SER A 702 -3.08 -12.10 3.40
CA SER A 702 -1.64 -12.00 3.65
C SER A 702 -1.23 -10.63 4.17
N GLY A 703 -0.26 -10.56 5.10
CA GLY A 703 0.27 -9.29 5.61
C GLY A 703 0.79 -8.37 4.52
N ALA A 704 1.44 -8.92 3.49
CA ALA A 704 1.92 -8.15 2.34
C ALA A 704 0.80 -7.49 1.53
N PHE A 705 -0.37 -8.13 1.40
CA PHE A 705 -1.55 -7.55 0.75
C PHE A 705 -2.14 -6.39 1.58
N LEU A 706 -2.28 -6.58 2.89
CA LEU A 706 -2.80 -5.52 3.77
C LEU A 706 -1.85 -4.31 3.81
N ALA A 707 -0.55 -4.56 3.89
CA ALA A 707 0.47 -3.52 3.84
C ALA A 707 0.47 -2.77 2.50
N SER A 708 0.25 -3.47 1.37
CA SER A 708 0.18 -2.83 0.06
C SER A 708 -1.06 -1.95 -0.08
N GLN A 709 -2.23 -2.41 0.39
CA GLN A 709 -3.46 -1.61 0.39
C GLN A 709 -3.32 -0.32 1.21
N ASN A 710 -2.74 -0.41 2.42
CA ASN A 710 -2.47 0.76 3.24
C ASN A 710 -1.50 1.74 2.55
N THR A 711 -0.46 1.22 1.90
CA THR A 711 0.51 2.03 1.15
C THR A 711 -0.17 2.74 -0.03
N SER A 712 -1.03 2.05 -0.79
CA SER A 712 -1.79 2.62 -1.91
C SER A 712 -2.67 3.80 -1.46
N ARG A 713 -3.45 3.61 -0.39
CA ARG A 713 -4.27 4.67 0.20
C ARG A 713 -3.43 5.87 0.65
N ASN A 714 -2.36 5.62 1.39
CA ASN A 714 -1.52 6.68 1.93
C ASN A 714 -0.75 7.42 0.83
N CYS A 715 -0.41 6.76 -0.29
CA CYS A 715 0.12 7.45 -1.46
C CYS A 715 -0.86 8.49 -2.01
N ILE A 716 -2.15 8.15 -2.13
CA ILE A 716 -3.19 9.08 -2.61
C ILE A 716 -3.37 10.23 -1.62
N GLU A 717 -3.57 9.94 -0.34
CA GLU A 717 -3.83 10.95 0.69
C GLU A 717 -2.69 11.96 0.80
N ILE A 718 -1.44 11.49 0.75
CA ILE A 718 -0.26 12.35 0.92
C ILE A 718 0.03 13.16 -0.34
N LEU A 719 -0.14 12.59 -1.55
CA LEU A 719 -0.02 13.37 -2.78
C LEU A 719 -1.09 14.46 -2.86
N ARG A 720 -2.32 14.18 -2.41
CA ARG A 720 -3.38 15.18 -2.29
C ARG A 720 -2.98 16.27 -1.30
N ALA A 721 -2.52 15.92 -0.10
CA ALA A 721 -2.05 16.88 0.88
C ALA A 721 -0.92 17.77 0.34
N PHE A 722 0.07 17.20 -0.37
CA PHE A 722 1.15 17.98 -0.99
C PHE A 722 0.67 18.87 -2.13
N SER A 723 -0.38 18.49 -2.85
CA SER A 723 -0.96 19.29 -3.93
C SER A 723 -1.71 20.53 -3.40
N GLU A 724 -2.26 20.47 -2.18
CA GLU A 724 -2.96 21.57 -1.52
C GLU A 724 -2.00 22.59 -0.88
N VAL A 725 -0.76 22.19 -0.55
CA VAL A 725 0.26 23.09 0.02
C VAL A 725 0.75 24.10 -1.05
N ILE A 726 0.65 25.39 -0.69
CA ILE A 726 0.50 26.47 -1.66
C ILE A 726 1.75 26.75 -2.52
N GLN A 727 2.99 26.69 -2.00
CA GLN A 727 4.20 27.01 -2.79
C GLN A 727 5.49 26.29 -2.32
N VAL A 728 6.35 25.91 -3.28
CA VAL A 728 7.79 25.64 -3.04
C VAL A 728 8.53 26.98 -2.83
N GLU A 729 9.73 26.97 -2.21
CA GLU A 729 10.66 28.12 -2.02
C GLU A 729 10.94 29.01 -3.25
N ALA A 730 10.44 28.67 -4.44
CA ALA A 730 10.60 29.42 -5.69
C ALA A 730 9.28 29.93 -6.34
N GLY A 731 8.14 29.91 -5.63
CA GLY A 731 6.85 30.38 -6.15
C GLY A 731 6.21 29.48 -7.21
N THR A 732 6.79 28.30 -7.47
CA THR A 732 6.14 27.25 -8.26
C THR A 732 5.17 26.45 -7.39
N PRO A 733 3.90 26.26 -7.80
CA PRO A 733 2.95 25.48 -7.03
C PRO A 733 3.35 24.00 -7.00
N ASN A 734 3.18 23.33 -5.86
CA ASN A 734 3.54 21.92 -5.68
C ASN A 734 2.80 21.02 -6.67
N ALA A 735 1.50 21.28 -6.86
CA ALA A 735 0.65 20.58 -7.82
C ALA A 735 1.24 20.55 -9.24
N LEU A 736 1.92 21.62 -9.68
CA LEU A 736 2.59 21.66 -10.98
C LEU A 736 3.75 20.67 -11.05
N VAL A 737 4.56 20.58 -10.01
CA VAL A 737 5.71 19.66 -9.96
C VAL A 737 5.22 18.20 -9.90
N ILE A 738 4.19 17.94 -9.10
CA ILE A 738 3.60 16.60 -8.93
C ILE A 738 2.98 16.14 -10.25
N LEU A 739 2.03 16.91 -10.81
CA LEU A 739 1.35 16.54 -12.05
C LEU A 739 2.32 16.43 -13.23
N ARG A 740 3.29 17.36 -13.37
CA ARG A 740 4.33 17.25 -14.41
C ARG A 740 5.11 15.95 -14.29
N THR A 741 5.40 15.50 -13.07
CA THR A 741 6.15 14.26 -12.86
C THR A 741 5.30 13.04 -13.22
N LEU A 742 4.02 13.01 -12.81
CA LEU A 742 3.11 11.89 -13.10
C LEU A 742 2.76 11.78 -14.59
N LEU A 743 2.56 12.91 -15.27
CA LEU A 743 2.21 12.98 -16.70
C LEU A 743 3.42 12.75 -17.61
N SER A 744 4.65 12.79 -17.08
CA SER A 744 5.84 12.65 -17.90
C SER A 744 6.02 11.21 -18.41
N PRO A 745 6.24 10.99 -19.72
CA PRO A 745 6.39 9.65 -20.28
C PRO A 745 7.66 8.89 -19.82
N THR A 746 8.60 9.56 -19.13
CA THR A 746 9.83 8.95 -18.61
C THR A 746 9.66 8.21 -17.28
N THR A 747 8.45 8.16 -16.71
CA THR A 747 8.19 7.46 -15.45
C THR A 747 8.22 5.94 -15.58
N ALA A 748 8.05 5.39 -16.78
CA ALA A 748 8.15 3.95 -17.01
C ALA A 748 9.60 3.45 -16.81
N LYS A 749 9.84 2.72 -15.72
CA LYS A 749 11.08 1.95 -15.54
C LYS A 749 11.03 0.69 -16.41
N ASP A 750 12.15 0.35 -17.06
CA ASP A 750 12.33 -0.80 -17.99
C ASP A 750 11.94 -2.18 -17.41
N VAL A 751 11.56 -2.25 -16.14
CA VAL A 751 11.35 -3.49 -15.38
C VAL A 751 9.87 -3.93 -15.38
N ARG A 752 8.89 -3.01 -15.54
CA ARG A 752 7.45 -3.28 -15.41
C ARG A 752 6.71 -3.35 -16.73
N ASP A 753 5.51 -3.94 -16.68
CA ASP A 753 4.51 -3.79 -17.73
C ASP A 753 4.17 -2.30 -17.90
N PRO A 754 4.55 -1.69 -19.04
CA PRO A 754 4.33 -0.28 -19.27
C PRO A 754 2.84 0.05 -19.41
N VAL A 755 2.01 -0.89 -19.88
CA VAL A 755 0.56 -0.68 -20.02
C VAL A 755 -0.07 -0.64 -18.65
N HIS A 756 0.21 -1.65 -17.82
CA HIS A 756 -0.27 -1.69 -16.45
C HIS A 756 0.20 -0.46 -15.65
N HIS A 757 1.47 -0.08 -15.74
CA HIS A 757 1.99 1.10 -15.03
C HIS A 757 1.28 2.40 -15.45
N LYS A 758 0.98 2.59 -16.73
CA LYS A 758 0.24 3.75 -17.24
C LYS A 758 -1.19 3.80 -16.72
N LEU A 759 -1.89 2.66 -16.66
CA LEU A 759 -3.24 2.59 -16.08
C LEU A 759 -3.24 2.97 -14.60
N GLN A 760 -2.22 2.53 -13.85
CA GLN A 760 -2.07 2.92 -12.44
C GLN A 760 -1.73 4.40 -12.26
N LEU A 761 -0.93 4.98 -13.17
CA LEU A 761 -0.69 6.43 -13.18
C LEU A 761 -1.99 7.20 -13.47
N TYR A 762 -2.80 6.72 -14.42
CA TYR A 762 -4.12 7.30 -14.69
C TYR A 762 -5.00 7.27 -13.45
N ASP A 763 -5.15 6.11 -12.79
CA ASP A 763 -5.98 5.99 -11.58
C ASP A 763 -5.47 6.91 -10.46
N LEU A 764 -4.14 6.97 -10.27
CA LEU A 764 -3.53 7.87 -9.30
C LEU A 764 -3.82 9.36 -9.60
N ILE A 765 -3.69 9.79 -10.86
CA ILE A 765 -3.99 11.16 -11.29
C ILE A 765 -5.48 11.48 -11.04
N MET A 766 -6.38 10.56 -11.38
CA MET A 766 -7.82 10.74 -11.21
C MET A 766 -8.22 10.90 -9.74
N ASN A 767 -7.51 10.23 -8.84
CA ASN A 767 -7.72 10.34 -7.38
C ASN A 767 -7.06 11.58 -6.75
N ILE A 768 -6.03 12.16 -7.38
CA ILE A 768 -5.36 13.39 -6.92
C ILE A 768 -6.15 14.64 -7.36
N LEU A 769 -6.74 14.63 -8.55
CA LEU A 769 -7.54 15.75 -9.05
C LEU A 769 -8.81 15.95 -8.18
N PRO A 770 -9.18 17.21 -7.84
CA PRO A 770 -10.30 17.48 -6.95
C PRO A 770 -11.64 17.00 -7.54
N GLN A 771 -12.56 16.55 -6.68
CA GLN A 771 -13.85 16.00 -7.11
C GLN A 771 -14.82 17.03 -7.69
N GLU A 772 -14.77 18.26 -7.19
CA GLU A 772 -15.59 19.39 -7.63
C GLU A 772 -14.70 20.61 -7.89
N PRO A 773 -15.07 21.50 -8.84
CA PRO A 773 -14.40 22.79 -8.99
C PRO A 773 -14.56 23.59 -7.69
N SER A 774 -13.45 23.79 -6.97
CA SER A 774 -13.43 24.41 -5.64
C SER A 774 -14.03 25.82 -5.67
N SER A 775 -15.07 26.06 -4.87
CA SER A 775 -15.77 27.34 -4.74
C SER A 775 -15.19 28.26 -3.64
N GLN A 776 -14.08 27.88 -3.00
CA GLN A 776 -13.46 28.63 -1.89
C GLN A 776 -11.94 28.79 -2.11
N ASP A 777 -11.47 30.05 -2.03
CA ASP A 777 -10.13 30.65 -1.77
C ASP A 777 -8.80 29.84 -1.87
N GLY A 778 -8.77 28.64 -2.46
CA GLY A 778 -7.57 27.85 -2.76
C GLY A 778 -7.01 28.09 -4.17
N LEU A 779 -5.80 27.57 -4.42
CA LEU A 779 -5.15 27.53 -5.74
C LEU A 779 -6.13 27.08 -6.83
N SER A 780 -6.46 27.96 -7.78
CA SER A 780 -7.20 27.55 -8.97
C SER A 780 -6.28 26.75 -9.89
N LEU A 781 -6.27 25.42 -9.73
CA LEU A 781 -5.56 24.49 -10.61
C LEU A 781 -5.77 24.81 -12.10
N PRO A 782 -7.00 25.16 -12.57
CA PRO A 782 -7.22 25.59 -13.94
C PRO A 782 -6.36 26.81 -14.29
N THR A 783 -6.38 27.88 -13.51
CA THR A 783 -5.74 29.16 -13.89
C THR A 783 -4.21 29.14 -13.76
N GLU A 784 -3.65 28.48 -12.75
CA GLU A 784 -2.23 28.61 -12.43
C GLU A 784 -1.34 27.42 -12.84
N VAL A 785 -1.92 26.21 -12.92
CA VAL A 785 -1.18 24.95 -13.09
C VAL A 785 -1.40 24.35 -14.47
N PHE A 786 -2.64 24.14 -14.89
CA PHE A 786 -2.94 23.43 -16.15
C PHE A 786 -2.34 24.07 -17.42
N PRO A 787 -2.28 25.40 -17.59
CA PRO A 787 -1.69 26.02 -18.78
C PRO A 787 -0.19 25.73 -18.94
N LYS A 788 0.49 25.35 -17.85
CA LYS A 788 1.91 24.99 -17.84
C LYS A 788 2.15 23.49 -18.06
N LEU A 789 1.08 22.69 -18.19
CA LEU A 789 1.09 21.23 -18.34
C LEU A 789 0.49 20.76 -19.67
N LEU A 790 0.20 21.67 -20.60
CA LEU A 790 -0.53 21.35 -21.84
C LEU A 790 0.20 20.30 -22.68
N ASP A 791 1.52 20.43 -22.84
CA ASP A 791 2.32 19.45 -23.59
C ASP A 791 2.30 18.07 -22.90
N GLU A 792 2.43 18.04 -21.58
CA GLU A 792 2.37 16.80 -20.80
C GLU A 792 0.98 16.15 -20.85
N PHE A 793 -0.10 16.92 -20.83
CA PHE A 793 -1.47 16.41 -21.01
C PHE A 793 -1.68 15.82 -22.41
N ARG A 794 -1.17 16.48 -23.46
CA ARG A 794 -1.20 15.96 -24.83
C ARG A 794 -0.48 14.62 -24.88
N ASP A 795 0.78 14.59 -24.46
CA ASP A 795 1.63 13.40 -24.56
C ASP A 795 1.08 12.24 -23.72
N PHE A 796 0.56 12.51 -22.52
CA PHE A 796 -0.08 11.48 -21.69
C PHE A 796 -1.39 10.96 -22.30
N SER A 797 -2.25 11.84 -22.81
CA SER A 797 -3.52 11.43 -23.42
C SER A 797 -3.35 10.49 -24.61
N GLN A 798 -2.28 10.66 -25.40
CA GLN A 798 -1.94 9.79 -26.53
C GLN A 798 -1.58 8.35 -26.11
N LEU A 799 -1.13 8.17 -24.88
CA LEU A 799 -0.74 6.86 -24.33
C LEU A 799 -1.92 6.06 -23.77
N LEU A 800 -3.08 6.69 -23.59
CA LEU A 800 -4.29 6.07 -23.04
C LEU A 800 -5.13 5.42 -24.16
N ASP A 801 -5.84 4.34 -23.82
CA ASP A 801 -6.86 3.74 -24.67
C ASP A 801 -8.06 4.71 -24.87
N PRO A 802 -8.90 4.51 -25.90
CA PRO A 802 -10.00 5.45 -26.22
C PRO A 802 -10.97 5.71 -25.08
N GLU A 803 -11.30 4.69 -24.27
CA GLU A 803 -12.27 4.80 -23.17
C GLU A 803 -11.69 5.61 -22.00
N THR A 804 -10.47 5.25 -21.58
CA THR A 804 -9.74 5.97 -20.54
C THR A 804 -9.42 7.40 -20.97
N ARG A 805 -9.13 7.62 -22.25
CA ARG A 805 -8.88 8.96 -22.81
C ARG A 805 -10.14 9.83 -22.79
N ALA A 806 -11.30 9.28 -23.14
CA ALA A 806 -12.57 10.02 -23.13
C ALA A 806 -12.95 10.45 -21.70
N THR A 807 -12.86 9.54 -20.73
CA THR A 807 -13.13 9.85 -19.32
C THR A 807 -12.13 10.85 -18.73
N PHE A 808 -10.85 10.77 -19.12
CA PHE A 808 -9.84 11.75 -18.74
C PHE A 808 -10.19 13.16 -19.25
N LEU A 809 -10.58 13.28 -20.52
CA LEU A 809 -10.95 14.56 -21.12
C LEU A 809 -12.24 15.13 -20.51
N GLU A 810 -13.27 14.29 -20.30
CA GLU A 810 -14.50 14.68 -19.61
C GLU A 810 -14.22 15.29 -18.23
N ARG A 811 -13.29 14.67 -17.50
CA ARG A 811 -12.85 15.16 -16.20
C ARG A 811 -12.14 16.51 -16.29
N LEU A 812 -11.22 16.69 -17.23
CA LEU A 812 -10.53 17.97 -17.43
C LEU A 812 -11.48 19.10 -17.83
N VAL A 813 -12.46 18.82 -18.70
CA VAL A 813 -13.51 19.78 -19.10
C VAL A 813 -14.35 20.20 -17.90
N THR A 814 -14.73 19.24 -17.06
CA THR A 814 -15.53 19.52 -15.85
C THR A 814 -14.77 20.39 -14.86
N LEU A 815 -13.44 20.18 -14.73
CA LEU A 815 -12.58 20.96 -13.84
C LEU A 815 -12.25 22.36 -14.37
N ASP A 816 -12.10 22.51 -15.69
CA ASP A 816 -11.87 23.80 -16.35
C ASP A 816 -13.13 24.67 -16.36
N ASN A 817 -14.32 24.05 -16.42
CA ASN A 817 -15.63 24.72 -16.44
C ASN A 817 -15.71 25.89 -17.45
N GLY A 818 -14.98 25.79 -18.56
CA GLY A 818 -14.92 26.79 -19.63
C GLY A 818 -14.13 28.06 -19.30
N GLU A 819 -13.27 28.07 -18.28
CA GLU A 819 -12.46 29.26 -17.94
C GLU A 819 -11.32 29.50 -18.94
N ILE A 820 -10.59 28.45 -19.33
CA ILE A 820 -9.38 28.57 -20.17
C ILE A 820 -9.56 27.90 -21.52
N GLY A 821 -10.36 26.84 -21.58
CA GLY A 821 -10.59 26.05 -22.79
C GLY A 821 -9.55 24.96 -23.00
N ILE A 822 -9.13 24.28 -21.92
CA ILE A 822 -8.08 23.24 -21.99
C ILE A 822 -8.58 22.02 -22.76
N GLY A 823 -9.86 21.67 -22.60
CA GLY A 823 -10.46 20.55 -23.32
C GLY A 823 -10.50 20.81 -24.83
N GLU A 824 -10.87 22.03 -25.23
CA GLU A 824 -10.91 22.45 -26.63
C GLU A 824 -9.51 22.44 -27.25
N TRP A 825 -8.51 22.91 -26.50
CA TRP A 825 -7.12 22.84 -26.93
C TRP A 825 -6.64 21.39 -27.12
N LEU A 826 -6.95 20.48 -26.19
CA LEU A 826 -6.55 19.08 -26.31
C LEU A 826 -7.24 18.42 -27.52
N LEU A 827 -8.51 18.75 -27.76
CA LEU A 827 -9.26 18.27 -28.91
C LEU A 827 -8.64 18.74 -30.24
N VAL A 828 -8.11 19.98 -30.29
CA VAL A 828 -7.38 20.51 -31.45
C VAL A 828 -6.14 19.69 -31.73
N GLU A 829 -5.32 19.40 -30.71
CA GLU A 829 -4.09 18.64 -30.87
C GLU A 829 -4.36 17.20 -31.31
N GLN A 830 -5.39 16.54 -30.75
CA GLN A 830 -5.82 15.21 -31.20
C GLN A 830 -6.28 15.21 -32.66
N MET A 831 -6.99 16.26 -33.11
CA MET A 831 -7.44 16.36 -34.50
C MET A 831 -6.29 16.61 -35.47
N LYS A 832 -5.28 17.41 -35.06
CA LYS A 832 -4.03 17.58 -35.83
C LYS A 832 -3.26 16.28 -35.97
N GLU A 833 -3.24 15.45 -34.93
CA GLU A 833 -2.61 14.14 -34.97
C GLU A 833 -3.35 13.19 -35.92
N LEU A 834 -4.69 13.15 -35.85
CA LEU A 834 -5.52 12.39 -36.80
C LEU A 834 -5.23 12.82 -38.24
N LEU A 835 -5.23 14.13 -38.50
CA LEU A 835 -4.93 14.69 -39.81
C LEU A 835 -3.55 14.26 -40.30
N THR A 836 -2.54 14.32 -39.43
CA THR A 836 -1.16 13.92 -39.75
C THR A 836 -1.07 12.42 -40.04
N THR A 837 -1.80 11.61 -39.28
CA THR A 837 -1.86 10.15 -39.45
C THR A 837 -2.53 9.77 -40.77
N LEU A 838 -3.63 10.44 -41.12
CA LEU A 838 -4.33 10.26 -42.40
C LEU A 838 -3.43 10.63 -43.59
N HIS A 839 -2.67 11.73 -43.51
CA HIS A 839 -1.68 12.08 -44.54
C HIS A 839 -0.59 11.02 -44.66
N ARG A 840 -0.06 10.50 -43.54
CA ARG A 840 0.95 9.43 -43.57
C ARG A 840 0.43 8.15 -44.20
N LEU A 841 -0.86 7.82 -44.01
CA LEU A 841 -1.49 6.64 -44.62
C LEU A 841 -1.47 6.69 -46.16
N SER A 842 -1.31 7.89 -46.73
CA SER A 842 -1.20 8.10 -48.18
C SER A 842 0.21 7.89 -48.75
N ASP A 843 1.24 7.91 -47.90
CA ASP A 843 2.62 7.69 -48.31
C ASP A 843 2.87 6.19 -48.57
N SER A 844 3.83 5.88 -49.45
CA SER A 844 4.22 4.49 -49.74
C SER A 844 4.99 3.87 -48.57
N LEU A 845 4.25 3.34 -47.59
CA LEU A 845 4.78 2.71 -46.38
C LEU A 845 4.77 1.18 -46.49
N GLN A 846 5.55 0.50 -45.63
CA GLN A 846 5.44 -0.96 -45.48
C GLN A 846 4.03 -1.34 -45.03
N GLU A 847 3.47 -2.42 -45.57
CA GLU A 847 2.10 -2.90 -45.28
C GLU A 847 1.86 -3.08 -43.78
N ASP A 848 2.85 -3.61 -43.04
CA ASP A 848 2.75 -3.80 -41.59
C ASP A 848 2.60 -2.47 -40.84
N TYR A 849 3.38 -1.44 -41.22
CA TYR A 849 3.29 -0.11 -40.62
C TYR A 849 1.98 0.60 -41.02
N LYS A 850 1.49 0.36 -42.25
CA LYS A 850 0.20 0.85 -42.72
C LYS A 850 -0.95 0.28 -41.90
N LEU A 851 -0.89 -1.00 -41.54
CA LEU A 851 -1.89 -1.67 -40.71
C LEU A 851 -1.94 -1.08 -39.28
N VAL A 852 -0.78 -0.74 -38.70
CA VAL A 852 -0.71 -0.03 -37.41
C VAL A 852 -1.32 1.37 -37.50
N LEU A 853 -1.03 2.12 -38.56
CA LEU A 853 -1.63 3.44 -38.78
C LEU A 853 -3.15 3.35 -38.97
N GLN A 854 -3.65 2.34 -39.70
CA GLN A 854 -5.08 2.10 -39.86
C GLN A 854 -5.76 1.82 -38.52
N TYR A 855 -5.13 1.00 -37.66
CA TYR A 855 -5.62 0.77 -36.30
C TYR A 855 -5.62 2.05 -35.46
N HIS A 856 -4.56 2.87 -35.53
CA HIS A 856 -4.50 4.16 -34.83
C HIS A 856 -5.63 5.10 -35.26
N VAL A 857 -5.88 5.21 -36.57
CA VAL A 857 -7.02 5.98 -37.10
C VAL A 857 -8.34 5.44 -36.53
N ASN A 858 -8.54 4.12 -36.49
CA ASN A 858 -9.75 3.53 -35.91
C ASN A 858 -9.91 3.86 -34.42
N SER A 859 -8.83 3.75 -33.65
CA SER A 859 -8.78 4.08 -32.22
C SER A 859 -9.12 5.54 -31.94
N VAL A 860 -8.62 6.46 -32.76
CA VAL A 860 -8.92 7.90 -32.62
C VAL A 860 -10.37 8.20 -33.01
N LEU A 861 -10.91 7.56 -34.05
CA LEU A 861 -12.32 7.69 -34.42
C LEU A 861 -13.26 7.16 -33.33
N HIS A 862 -12.90 6.04 -32.69
CA HIS A 862 -13.62 5.50 -31.53
C HIS A 862 -13.64 6.51 -30.36
N PHE A 863 -12.50 7.15 -30.07
CA PHE A 863 -12.44 8.20 -29.05
C PHE A 863 -13.39 9.38 -29.34
N TYR A 864 -13.46 9.85 -30.58
CA TYR A 864 -14.40 10.92 -30.96
C TYR A 864 -15.86 10.48 -30.84
N ASP A 865 -16.17 9.23 -31.21
CA ASP A 865 -17.50 8.69 -31.00
C ASP A 865 -17.89 8.69 -29.52
N LEU A 866 -17.04 8.16 -28.64
CA LEU A 866 -17.30 8.13 -27.19
C LEU A 866 -17.57 9.52 -26.60
N LEU A 867 -16.84 10.55 -27.04
CA LEU A 867 -17.05 11.92 -26.58
C LEU A 867 -18.42 12.50 -26.97
N ILE A 868 -18.94 12.15 -28.16
CA ILE A 868 -20.21 12.67 -28.65
C ILE A 868 -21.38 11.77 -28.22
N SER A 869 -21.11 10.49 -27.97
CA SER A 869 -22.08 9.51 -27.46
C SER A 869 -22.34 9.64 -25.96
N SER A 870 -21.36 10.17 -25.18
CA SER A 870 -21.53 10.37 -23.74
C SER A 870 -22.42 11.58 -23.42
N PRO A 871 -23.46 11.43 -22.58
CA PRO A 871 -24.39 12.51 -22.25
C PRO A 871 -23.73 13.67 -21.47
N GLY A 872 -22.61 13.41 -20.78
CA GLY A 872 -21.85 14.43 -20.05
C GLY A 872 -21.09 15.38 -20.97
N THR A 873 -20.55 14.86 -22.08
CA THR A 873 -19.68 15.62 -23.00
C THR A 873 -20.30 15.96 -24.34
N GLU A 874 -21.41 15.33 -24.76
CA GLU A 874 -22.02 15.52 -26.09
C GLU A 874 -22.19 17.00 -26.45
N LYS A 875 -22.85 17.77 -25.58
CA LYS A 875 -23.13 19.20 -25.84
C LYS A 875 -21.84 19.99 -25.98
N TRP A 876 -20.88 19.74 -25.11
CA TRP A 876 -19.60 20.42 -25.12
C TRP A 876 -18.80 20.07 -26.38
N ALA A 877 -18.72 18.80 -26.75
CA ALA A 877 -17.98 18.31 -27.91
C ALA A 877 -18.57 18.86 -29.22
N VAL A 878 -19.90 18.83 -29.37
CA VAL A 878 -20.57 19.36 -30.57
C VAL A 878 -20.40 20.87 -30.69
N VAL A 879 -20.54 21.61 -29.59
CA VAL A 879 -20.32 23.07 -29.58
C VAL A 879 -18.85 23.40 -29.89
N SER A 880 -17.91 22.64 -29.34
CA SER A 880 -16.48 22.82 -29.59
C SER A 880 -16.12 22.56 -31.06
N LEU A 881 -16.62 21.48 -31.66
CA LEU A 881 -16.36 21.13 -33.06
C LEU A 881 -17.01 22.10 -34.06
N SER A 882 -18.13 22.73 -33.70
CA SER A 882 -18.88 23.64 -34.58
C SER A 882 -18.48 25.11 -34.44
N ALA A 883 -18.28 25.60 -33.20
CA ALA A 883 -18.07 27.01 -32.91
C ALA A 883 -16.59 27.44 -32.97
N ASN A 884 -15.64 26.53 -32.75
CA ASN A 884 -14.21 26.82 -32.84
C ASN A 884 -13.73 26.66 -34.30
N GLU A 885 -13.31 27.77 -34.92
CA GLU A 885 -12.92 27.82 -36.34
C GLU A 885 -11.79 26.84 -36.68
N ASP A 886 -10.77 26.72 -35.82
CA ASP A 886 -9.63 25.83 -36.05
C ASP A 886 -10.06 24.34 -36.00
N LEU A 887 -10.87 23.96 -35.01
CA LEU A 887 -11.41 22.59 -34.89
C LEU A 887 -12.31 22.25 -36.07
N SER A 888 -13.19 23.18 -36.44
CA SER A 888 -14.12 23.05 -37.55
C SER A 888 -13.35 22.82 -38.86
N GLN A 889 -12.31 23.61 -39.12
CA GLN A 889 -11.46 23.46 -40.31
C GLN A 889 -10.68 22.13 -40.30
N LEU A 890 -10.09 21.74 -39.16
CA LEU A 890 -9.36 20.48 -39.03
C LEU A 890 -10.28 19.27 -39.21
N LEU A 891 -11.47 19.29 -38.61
CA LEU A 891 -12.50 18.27 -38.82
C LEU A 891 -12.86 18.17 -40.30
N GLY A 892 -13.16 19.29 -40.97
CA GLY A 892 -13.45 19.31 -42.39
C GLY A 892 -12.35 18.66 -43.25
N ASN A 893 -11.08 18.96 -42.96
CA ASN A 893 -9.94 18.35 -43.64
C ASN A 893 -9.82 16.85 -43.36
N CYS A 894 -10.03 16.40 -42.11
CA CYS A 894 -10.03 14.99 -41.75
C CYS A 894 -11.14 14.23 -42.48
N LEU A 895 -12.38 14.76 -42.49
CA LEU A 895 -13.50 14.14 -43.20
C LEU A 895 -13.27 14.09 -44.71
N ALA A 896 -12.67 15.13 -45.29
CA ALA A 896 -12.28 15.14 -46.70
C ALA A 896 -11.28 14.02 -47.04
N LEU A 897 -10.24 13.82 -46.21
CA LEU A 897 -9.27 12.74 -46.41
C LEU A 897 -9.87 11.35 -46.19
N VAL A 898 -10.74 11.18 -45.19
CA VAL A 898 -11.48 9.92 -44.98
C VAL A 898 -12.33 9.58 -46.21
N LEU A 899 -12.96 10.60 -46.81
CA LEU A 899 -13.71 10.46 -48.05
C LEU A 899 -12.81 10.09 -49.24
N ASP A 900 -11.67 10.77 -49.39
CA ASP A 900 -10.72 10.60 -50.49
C ASP A 900 -10.01 9.23 -50.45
N TYR A 901 -9.67 8.71 -49.26
CA TYR A 901 -9.06 7.38 -49.09
C TYR A 901 -10.06 6.23 -49.04
N ASN A 902 -11.35 6.51 -49.19
CA ASN A 902 -12.43 5.54 -49.13
C ASN A 902 -12.39 4.64 -47.87
N ILE A 903 -12.18 5.25 -46.70
CA ILE A 903 -12.06 4.56 -45.41
C ILE A 903 -13.45 4.21 -44.85
N SER A 904 -13.60 3.01 -44.28
CA SER A 904 -14.82 2.56 -43.60
C SER A 904 -14.50 1.92 -42.23
N SER A 905 -15.27 2.28 -41.20
CA SER A 905 -15.26 1.62 -39.89
C SER A 905 -16.59 1.80 -39.15
N LEU A 906 -16.88 0.92 -38.19
CA LEU A 906 -18.10 1.00 -37.38
C LEU A 906 -18.18 2.34 -36.63
N TYR A 907 -17.09 2.73 -35.97
CA TYR A 907 -17.02 3.98 -35.20
C TYR A 907 -17.15 5.22 -36.09
N LEU A 908 -16.67 5.18 -37.34
CA LEU A 908 -16.90 6.26 -38.30
C LEU A 908 -18.39 6.40 -38.65
N THR A 909 -19.09 5.28 -38.80
CA THR A 909 -20.53 5.26 -39.06
C THR A 909 -21.32 5.84 -37.88
N GLU A 910 -20.98 5.46 -36.66
CA GLU A 910 -21.60 5.98 -35.43
C GLU A 910 -21.32 7.47 -35.25
N LEU A 911 -20.05 7.88 -35.35
CA LEU A 911 -19.63 9.28 -35.28
C LEU A 911 -20.36 10.14 -36.32
N THR A 912 -20.46 9.66 -37.56
CA THR A 912 -21.18 10.38 -38.63
C THR A 912 -22.66 10.52 -38.30
N ARG A 913 -23.31 9.49 -37.73
CA ARG A 913 -24.71 9.55 -37.30
C ARG A 913 -24.90 10.61 -36.21
N HIS A 914 -23.97 10.69 -35.26
CA HIS A 914 -23.99 11.70 -34.21
C HIS A 914 -23.77 13.12 -34.75
N LEU A 915 -22.79 13.31 -35.64
CA LEU A 915 -22.54 14.60 -36.30
C LEU A 915 -23.72 15.03 -37.17
N ALA A 916 -24.37 14.09 -37.85
CA ALA A 916 -25.52 14.36 -38.72
C ALA A 916 -26.74 14.90 -37.95
N LYS A 917 -27.00 14.40 -36.73
CA LYS A 917 -28.06 14.94 -35.84
C LYS A 917 -27.87 16.42 -35.53
N HIS A 918 -26.62 16.88 -35.47
CA HIS A 918 -26.24 18.26 -35.16
C HIS A 918 -25.75 19.04 -36.39
N ALA A 919 -25.94 18.52 -37.60
CA ALA A 919 -25.33 19.04 -38.82
C ALA A 919 -25.57 20.53 -39.03
N ILE A 920 -26.77 21.05 -38.71
CA ILE A 920 -27.15 22.47 -38.87
C ILE A 920 -26.20 23.43 -38.14
N GLN A 921 -25.54 22.99 -37.08
CA GLN A 921 -24.61 23.80 -36.29
C GLN A 921 -23.27 24.04 -37.01
N PHE A 922 -22.93 23.22 -38.01
CA PHE A 922 -21.65 23.27 -38.72
C PHE A 922 -21.67 24.21 -39.95
N ALA A 923 -20.48 24.67 -40.34
CA ALA A 923 -20.28 25.43 -41.57
C ALA A 923 -20.74 24.62 -42.82
N PRO A 924 -21.21 25.28 -43.89
CA PRO A 924 -21.71 24.61 -45.10
C PRO A 924 -20.77 23.56 -45.69
N ASP A 925 -19.47 23.83 -45.70
CA ASP A 925 -18.47 22.93 -46.30
C ASP A 925 -18.34 21.64 -45.48
N ILE A 926 -18.37 21.71 -44.15
CA ILE A 926 -18.30 20.53 -43.27
C ILE A 926 -19.61 19.76 -43.33
N ARG A 927 -20.75 20.46 -43.36
CA ARG A 927 -22.06 19.84 -43.59
C ARG A 927 -22.08 19.04 -44.89
N PHE A 928 -21.44 19.54 -45.94
CA PHE A 928 -21.31 18.81 -47.20
C PHE A 928 -20.45 17.54 -47.04
N HIS A 929 -19.35 17.56 -46.29
CA HIS A 929 -18.58 16.34 -45.99
C HIS A 929 -19.34 15.34 -45.12
N ILE A 930 -20.08 15.81 -44.10
CA ILE A 930 -20.97 14.97 -43.27
C ILE A 930 -22.06 14.31 -44.14
N LEU A 931 -22.64 15.05 -45.09
CA LEU A 931 -23.60 14.52 -46.05
C LEU A 931 -23.02 13.37 -46.88
N LEU A 932 -21.81 13.56 -47.44
CA LEU A 932 -21.16 12.53 -48.25
C LEU A 932 -20.87 11.27 -47.42
N LEU A 933 -20.42 11.43 -46.17
CA LEU A 933 -20.21 10.30 -45.25
C LEU A 933 -21.53 9.63 -44.85
N ALA A 934 -22.60 10.39 -44.62
CA ALA A 934 -23.93 9.84 -44.32
C ALA A 934 -24.47 9.03 -45.51
N ALA A 935 -24.28 9.53 -46.74
CA ALA A 935 -24.61 8.80 -47.96
C ALA A 935 -23.78 7.50 -48.10
N ARG A 936 -22.50 7.54 -47.73
CA ARG A 936 -21.63 6.35 -47.72
C ARG A 936 -22.02 5.33 -46.65
N ASN A 937 -22.43 5.78 -45.46
CA ASN A 937 -22.96 4.88 -44.43
C ASN A 937 -24.26 4.21 -44.87
N ALA A 938 -25.13 4.94 -45.58
CA ALA A 938 -26.33 4.38 -46.18
C ALA A 938 -26.03 3.38 -47.31
N GLN A 939 -24.83 3.41 -47.92
CA GLN A 939 -24.39 2.35 -48.85
C GLN A 939 -24.01 1.05 -48.13
N ALA A 940 -23.60 1.10 -46.86
CA ALA A 940 -23.28 -0.12 -46.11
C ALA A 940 -24.55 -0.82 -45.61
N ASP A 941 -25.50 -0.05 -45.08
CA ASP A 941 -26.82 -0.53 -44.65
C ASP A 941 -27.93 0.52 -44.94
N PRO A 942 -28.57 0.46 -46.11
CA PRO A 942 -29.66 1.36 -46.47
C PRO A 942 -30.97 1.07 -45.70
N THR A 943 -31.02 -0.02 -44.93
CA THR A 943 -32.18 -0.41 -44.13
C THR A 943 -32.14 0.11 -42.71
N ALA A 944 -31.00 0.67 -42.28
CA ALA A 944 -30.84 1.29 -40.98
C ALA A 944 -31.79 2.50 -40.84
N PRO A 945 -32.59 2.57 -39.75
CA PRO A 945 -33.49 3.69 -39.52
C PRO A 945 -32.71 5.01 -39.38
N ASP A 946 -33.34 6.12 -39.77
CA ASP A 946 -32.84 7.50 -39.66
C ASP A 946 -31.67 7.90 -40.60
N VAL A 947 -30.94 6.96 -41.20
CA VAL A 947 -29.71 7.29 -41.99
C VAL A 947 -30.05 8.08 -43.26
N LEU A 948 -31.09 7.67 -44.00
CA LEU A 948 -31.55 8.38 -45.20
C LEU A 948 -32.20 9.72 -44.87
N ASP A 949 -32.82 9.83 -43.69
CA ASP A 949 -33.49 11.07 -43.25
C ASP A 949 -32.45 12.16 -42.98
N PHE A 950 -31.32 11.81 -42.35
CA PHE A 950 -30.19 12.73 -42.20
C PHE A 950 -29.65 13.23 -43.55
N VAL A 951 -29.51 12.34 -44.54
CA VAL A 951 -29.04 12.72 -45.89
C VAL A 951 -29.96 13.77 -46.50
N LEU A 952 -31.27 13.53 -46.45
CA LEU A 952 -32.29 14.43 -46.99
C LEU A 952 -32.34 15.78 -46.26
N ASP A 953 -32.30 15.78 -44.93
CA ASP A 953 -32.38 16.99 -44.11
C ASP A 953 -31.14 17.88 -44.31
N ILE A 954 -29.95 17.28 -44.36
CA ILE A 954 -28.71 18.02 -44.63
C ILE A 954 -28.73 18.59 -46.04
N LEU A 955 -29.13 17.81 -47.06
CA LEU A 955 -29.28 18.26 -48.46
C LEU A 955 -30.18 19.49 -48.58
N LYS A 956 -31.35 19.48 -47.94
CA LYS A 956 -32.30 20.61 -47.97
C LYS A 956 -31.75 21.86 -47.26
N SER A 957 -30.85 21.69 -46.28
CA SER A 957 -30.27 22.77 -45.48
C SER A 957 -29.03 23.43 -46.10
N LEU A 958 -28.43 22.80 -47.12
CA LEU A 958 -27.16 23.24 -47.72
C LEU A 958 -27.37 24.35 -48.76
N PRO A 959 -26.56 25.43 -48.74
CA PRO A 959 -26.57 26.42 -49.81
C PRO A 959 -25.93 25.84 -51.09
N ALA A 960 -26.52 26.13 -52.25
CA ALA A 960 -26.07 25.61 -53.55
C ALA A 960 -24.57 25.87 -53.86
N ALA A 961 -24.00 26.96 -53.33
CA ALA A 961 -22.59 27.31 -53.53
C ALA A 961 -21.59 26.39 -52.81
N SER A 962 -22.02 25.63 -51.79
CA SER A 962 -21.18 24.72 -51.01
C SER A 962 -21.16 23.28 -51.55
N ILE A 963 -22.00 23.00 -52.54
CA ILE A 963 -22.16 21.66 -53.10
C ILE A 963 -21.15 21.48 -54.23
N VAL A 964 -20.31 20.45 -54.13
CA VAL A 964 -19.41 20.03 -55.22
C VAL A 964 -20.11 18.92 -56.01
N PRO A 965 -20.64 19.22 -57.23
CA PRO A 965 -21.51 18.29 -57.95
C PRO A 965 -20.85 16.94 -58.23
N GLU A 966 -19.56 16.95 -58.57
CA GLU A 966 -18.78 15.76 -58.94
C GLU A 966 -18.63 14.75 -57.79
N ARG A 967 -18.53 15.21 -56.53
CA ARG A 967 -18.45 14.30 -55.37
C ARG A 967 -19.83 13.76 -54.98
N LEU A 968 -20.86 14.62 -55.05
CA LEU A 968 -22.22 14.24 -54.68
C LEU A 968 -22.84 13.27 -55.69
N GLN A 969 -22.62 13.47 -57.00
CA GLN A 969 -23.16 12.57 -58.03
C GLN A 969 -22.65 11.13 -57.88
N ILE A 970 -21.37 10.96 -57.50
CA ILE A 970 -20.73 9.65 -57.33
C ILE A 970 -21.28 8.95 -56.08
N GLU A 971 -21.32 9.63 -54.93
CA GLU A 971 -21.81 9.02 -53.68
C GLU A 971 -23.33 8.77 -53.71
N ALA A 972 -24.10 9.64 -54.36
CA ALA A 972 -25.54 9.44 -54.57
C ALA A 972 -25.81 8.27 -55.53
N GLY A 973 -25.09 8.19 -56.65
CA GLY A 973 -25.24 7.07 -57.59
C GLY A 973 -24.90 5.72 -56.96
N ARG A 974 -23.83 5.65 -56.15
CA ARG A 974 -23.48 4.44 -55.39
C ARG A 974 -24.55 4.05 -54.38
N LEU A 975 -25.07 5.02 -53.61
CA LEU A 975 -26.18 4.80 -52.68
C LEU A 975 -27.38 4.17 -53.40
N PHE A 976 -27.77 4.75 -54.53
CA PHE A 976 -28.88 4.23 -55.33
C PHE A 976 -28.58 2.86 -55.94
N SER A 977 -27.32 2.55 -56.27
CA SER A 977 -26.92 1.22 -56.74
C SER A 977 -27.14 0.17 -55.66
N VAL A 978 -26.68 0.43 -54.43
CA VAL A 978 -26.89 -0.49 -53.29
C VAL A 978 -28.38 -0.62 -52.95
N CYS A 979 -29.12 0.48 -52.93
CA CYS A 979 -30.57 0.43 -52.74
C CYS A 979 -31.25 -0.42 -53.82
N SER A 980 -30.75 -0.41 -55.05
CA SER A 980 -31.27 -1.26 -56.11
C SER A 980 -31.00 -2.76 -55.85
N ASP A 981 -29.81 -3.10 -55.32
CA ASP A 981 -29.41 -4.48 -55.03
C ASP A 981 -30.14 -5.08 -53.82
N GLN A 982 -30.50 -4.27 -52.83
CA GLN A 982 -31.20 -4.68 -51.60
C GLN A 982 -32.74 -4.60 -51.70
N SER A 983 -33.27 -4.82 -52.90
CA SER A 983 -34.65 -4.57 -53.31
C SER A 983 -35.77 -5.20 -52.47
N SER A 984 -35.51 -6.29 -51.76
CA SER A 984 -36.51 -6.98 -50.92
C SER A 984 -36.68 -6.40 -49.51
N ALA A 985 -35.83 -5.44 -49.10
CA ALA A 985 -35.78 -4.94 -47.72
C ALA A 985 -36.12 -3.44 -47.55
N ILE A 986 -36.39 -2.70 -48.64
CA ILE A 986 -36.70 -1.26 -48.57
C ILE A 986 -38.08 -1.05 -47.93
N GLN A 987 -38.09 -0.47 -46.72
CA GLN A 987 -39.30 -0.04 -46.02
C GLN A 987 -39.99 1.12 -46.76
N PRO A 988 -41.32 1.28 -46.65
CA PRO A 988 -42.05 2.37 -47.32
C PRO A 988 -41.57 3.77 -46.93
N GLU A 989 -41.09 3.95 -45.69
CA GLU A 989 -40.50 5.21 -45.22
C GLU A 989 -39.16 5.50 -45.91
N ALA A 990 -38.25 4.52 -45.95
CA ALA A 990 -36.98 4.64 -46.68
C ALA A 990 -37.18 4.86 -48.19
N ALA A 991 -38.19 4.24 -48.80
CA ALA A 991 -38.55 4.46 -50.20
C ALA A 991 -39.02 5.90 -50.46
N GLU A 992 -39.79 6.48 -49.53
CA GLU A 992 -40.26 7.87 -49.60
C GLU A 992 -39.10 8.85 -49.44
N THR A 993 -38.20 8.64 -48.48
CA THR A 993 -37.00 9.47 -48.30
C THR A 993 -36.07 9.37 -49.52
N THR A 994 -35.87 8.17 -50.08
CA THR A 994 -35.09 7.95 -51.32
C THR A 994 -35.70 8.69 -52.51
N LEU A 995 -37.03 8.66 -52.69
CA LEU A 995 -37.72 9.43 -53.72
C LEU A 995 -37.53 10.93 -53.51
N GLN A 996 -37.58 11.43 -52.27
CA GLN A 996 -37.39 12.85 -51.98
C GLN A 996 -35.95 13.33 -52.28
N ILE A 997 -34.93 12.48 -52.08
CA ILE A 997 -33.55 12.79 -52.50
C ILE A 997 -33.46 12.88 -54.03
N LEU A 998 -34.05 11.92 -54.75
CA LEU A 998 -34.08 11.94 -56.22
C LEU A 998 -34.88 13.12 -56.79
N GLU A 999 -36.00 13.48 -56.14
CA GLU A 999 -36.82 14.65 -56.46
C GLU A 999 -36.02 15.95 -56.27
N TRP A 1000 -35.24 16.04 -55.19
CA TRP A 1000 -34.35 17.17 -54.94
C TRP A 1000 -33.27 17.29 -56.01
N LEU A 1001 -32.59 16.19 -56.37
CA LEU A 1001 -31.56 16.18 -57.43
C LEU A 1001 -32.12 16.60 -58.80
N ALA A 1002 -33.29 16.07 -59.17
CA ALA A 1002 -33.97 16.40 -60.42
C ALA A 1002 -34.55 17.83 -60.47
N SER A 1003 -34.58 18.54 -59.34
CA SER A 1003 -35.06 19.92 -59.22
C SER A 1003 -33.95 20.97 -59.32
N GLN A 1004 -32.67 20.56 -59.33
CA GLN A 1004 -31.53 21.48 -59.38
C GLN A 1004 -31.35 22.08 -60.79
N GLU A 1005 -30.89 23.34 -60.84
CA GLU A 1005 -30.61 24.03 -62.11
C GLU A 1005 -29.27 23.60 -62.74
N ASP A 1006 -28.34 23.06 -61.95
CA ASP A 1006 -27.06 22.54 -62.45
C ASP A 1006 -27.23 21.14 -63.06
N VAL A 1007 -26.95 21.03 -64.36
CA VAL A 1007 -27.04 19.79 -65.14
C VAL A 1007 -26.13 18.69 -64.57
N LYS A 1008 -25.02 19.05 -63.92
CA LYS A 1008 -24.13 18.08 -63.28
C LYS A 1008 -24.80 17.36 -62.11
N LEU A 1009 -25.63 18.06 -61.31
CA LEU A 1009 -26.35 17.45 -60.17
C LEU A 1009 -27.53 16.56 -60.60
N ALA A 1010 -28.06 16.80 -61.80
CA ALA A 1010 -29.06 15.93 -62.42
C ALA A 1010 -28.44 14.71 -63.11
N THR A 1011 -27.10 14.61 -63.15
CA THR A 1011 -26.37 13.47 -63.71
C THR A 1011 -25.88 12.59 -62.56
N LEU A 1012 -26.24 11.31 -62.55
CA LEU A 1012 -25.79 10.33 -61.56
C LEU A 1012 -24.64 9.50 -62.12
N ALA A 1013 -23.57 9.34 -61.36
CA ALA A 1013 -22.40 8.54 -61.72
C ALA A 1013 -22.20 7.38 -60.73
N GLY A 1014 -21.60 6.28 -61.18
CA GLY A 1014 -21.40 5.09 -60.34
C GLY A 1014 -22.64 4.19 -60.18
N LEU A 1015 -23.61 4.33 -61.09
CA LEU A 1015 -24.84 3.52 -61.21
C LEU A 1015 -25.05 3.17 -62.68
N SER A 1016 -25.34 1.91 -63.02
CA SER A 1016 -25.70 1.57 -64.41
C SER A 1016 -27.16 1.91 -64.70
N THR A 1017 -27.51 2.13 -65.97
CA THR A 1017 -28.90 2.30 -66.42
C THR A 1017 -29.84 1.17 -65.98
N ASP A 1018 -29.36 -0.08 -65.99
CA ASP A 1018 -30.14 -1.25 -65.55
C ASP A 1018 -30.47 -1.22 -64.04
N HIS A 1019 -29.48 -0.93 -63.19
CA HIS A 1019 -29.66 -0.78 -61.73
C HIS A 1019 -30.60 0.39 -61.37
N PHE A 1020 -30.53 1.51 -62.10
CA PHE A 1020 -31.47 2.63 -61.89
C PHE A 1020 -32.91 2.25 -62.28
N ASP A 1021 -33.09 1.60 -63.43
CA ASP A 1021 -34.41 1.11 -63.86
C ASP A 1021 -34.99 0.09 -62.87
N TYR A 1022 -34.12 -0.72 -62.26
CA TYR A 1022 -34.50 -1.67 -61.21
C TYR A 1022 -34.90 -0.94 -59.92
N LEU A 1023 -34.12 0.05 -59.47
CA LEU A 1023 -34.47 0.91 -58.33
C LEU A 1023 -35.83 1.59 -58.51
N CYS A 1024 -36.09 2.20 -59.67
CA CYS A 1024 -37.36 2.85 -59.96
C CYS A 1024 -38.54 1.86 -59.91
N LYS A 1025 -38.36 0.62 -60.39
CA LYS A 1025 -39.40 -0.42 -60.29
C LYS A 1025 -39.66 -0.81 -58.83
N ASN A 1026 -38.60 -0.89 -58.01
CA ASN A 1026 -38.71 -1.24 -56.60
C ASN A 1026 -39.39 -0.11 -55.81
N LEU A 1027 -39.00 1.15 -56.02
CA LEU A 1027 -39.64 2.32 -55.42
C LEU A 1027 -41.13 2.40 -55.82
N ALA A 1028 -41.47 2.16 -57.09
CA ALA A 1028 -42.86 2.15 -57.54
C ALA A 1028 -43.71 1.07 -56.83
N SER A 1029 -43.10 -0.05 -56.43
CA SER A 1029 -43.79 -1.12 -55.71
C SER A 1029 -43.99 -0.85 -54.21
N ALA A 1030 -43.10 -0.07 -53.58
CA ALA A 1030 -43.15 0.26 -52.17
C ALA A 1030 -43.94 1.56 -51.87
N LEU A 1031 -44.01 2.49 -52.83
CA LEU A 1031 -44.63 3.81 -52.66
C LEU A 1031 -46.15 3.81 -52.93
N PRO A 1032 -46.91 4.71 -52.29
CA PRO A 1032 -48.33 4.92 -52.62
C PRO A 1032 -48.54 5.36 -54.07
N VAL A 1033 -49.66 4.94 -54.67
CA VAL A 1033 -50.03 5.25 -56.08
C VAL A 1033 -49.97 6.75 -56.41
N ALA A 1034 -50.23 7.62 -55.43
CA ALA A 1034 -50.16 9.08 -55.61
C ALA A 1034 -48.74 9.62 -55.89
N ARG A 1035 -47.68 8.93 -55.46
CA ARG A 1035 -46.27 9.33 -55.63
C ARG A 1035 -45.62 8.70 -56.87
N GLN A 1036 -46.26 7.70 -57.49
CA GLN A 1036 -45.73 7.05 -58.71
C GLN A 1036 -45.62 8.02 -59.89
N SER A 1037 -46.54 8.99 -60.02
CA SER A 1037 -46.46 10.03 -61.06
C SER A 1037 -45.28 11.00 -60.85
N THR A 1038 -44.90 11.26 -59.58
CA THR A 1038 -43.70 12.03 -59.24
C THR A 1038 -42.43 11.27 -59.62
N LEU A 1039 -42.38 9.97 -59.32
CA LEU A 1039 -41.27 9.10 -59.70
C LEU A 1039 -41.05 9.04 -61.22
N ASP A 1040 -42.12 8.90 -62.01
CA ASP A 1040 -42.04 8.94 -63.48
C ASP A 1040 -41.49 10.28 -63.99
N THR A 1041 -41.87 11.38 -63.33
CA THR A 1041 -41.37 12.73 -63.68
C THR A 1041 -39.88 12.86 -63.38
N VAL A 1042 -39.43 12.39 -62.21
CA VAL A 1042 -38.01 12.40 -61.79
C VAL A 1042 -37.17 11.51 -62.71
N LYS A 1043 -37.67 10.33 -63.09
CA LYS A 1043 -37.02 9.41 -64.02
C LYS A 1043 -36.70 10.05 -65.37
N THR A 1044 -37.55 10.93 -65.89
CA THR A 1044 -37.31 11.62 -67.18
C THR A 1044 -36.30 12.76 -67.12
N LYS A 1045 -35.94 13.23 -65.92
CA LYS A 1045 -35.06 14.39 -65.71
C LYS A 1045 -33.63 14.04 -65.34
N LEU A 1046 -33.41 12.86 -64.76
CA LEU A 1046 -32.08 12.38 -64.36
C LEU A 1046 -31.36 11.71 -65.54
N ILE A 1047 -30.06 11.96 -65.67
CA ILE A 1047 -29.16 11.37 -66.68
C ILE A 1047 -28.17 10.45 -65.95
N ILE A 1048 -27.78 9.33 -66.56
CA ILE A 1048 -26.83 8.37 -65.97
C ILE A 1048 -25.54 8.39 -66.78
N ASP A 1049 -24.42 8.55 -66.10
CA ASP A 1049 -23.08 8.48 -66.68
C ASP A 1049 -22.43 7.13 -66.33
N GLU A 1050 -22.27 6.28 -67.34
CA GLU A 1050 -21.68 4.93 -67.23
C GLU A 1050 -20.16 4.91 -67.49
N ASP A 1051 -19.56 6.02 -67.95
CA ASP A 1051 -18.16 6.08 -68.37
C ASP A 1051 -17.18 6.36 -67.20
N GLU A 1052 -17.67 6.81 -66.04
CA GLU A 1052 -16.87 7.04 -64.83
C GLU A 1052 -16.54 5.72 -64.10
N VAL A 1053 -15.26 5.40 -63.96
CA VAL A 1053 -14.74 4.13 -63.42
C VAL A 1053 -15.02 4.00 -61.91
N PHE A 1054 -15.54 2.84 -61.50
CA PHE A 1054 -15.66 2.44 -60.09
C PHE A 1054 -14.32 2.60 -59.35
N SER A 1055 -14.24 3.51 -58.37
CA SER A 1055 -13.05 3.65 -57.52
C SER A 1055 -12.80 2.37 -56.70
N SER A 1056 -11.58 2.26 -56.15
CA SER A 1056 -11.11 1.11 -55.36
C SER A 1056 -12.07 0.70 -54.23
N ALA A 1057 -12.10 -0.59 -53.92
CA ALA A 1057 -12.81 -1.15 -52.77
C ALA A 1057 -12.53 -0.35 -51.49
N ALA A 1058 -13.54 -0.23 -50.63
CA ALA A 1058 -13.41 0.47 -49.36
C ALA A 1058 -12.27 -0.13 -48.53
N THR A 1059 -11.47 0.74 -47.91
CA THR A 1059 -10.43 0.31 -46.98
C THR A 1059 -11.06 0.19 -45.61
N GLU A 1060 -11.42 -1.04 -45.22
CA GLU A 1060 -11.94 -1.34 -43.89
C GLU A 1060 -10.83 -1.18 -42.84
N LEU A 1061 -11.08 -0.40 -41.80
CA LEU A 1061 -10.15 -0.28 -40.67
C LEU A 1061 -10.29 -1.50 -39.75
N PRO A 1062 -9.17 -2.04 -39.23
CA PRO A 1062 -9.21 -3.18 -38.33
C PRO A 1062 -9.70 -2.77 -36.93
N ASP A 1063 -10.63 -3.56 -36.36
CA ASP A 1063 -11.07 -3.40 -34.95
C ASP A 1063 -10.05 -3.95 -33.95
N THR A 1064 -9.26 -4.95 -34.37
CA THR A 1064 -8.21 -5.54 -33.54
C THR A 1064 -6.90 -5.64 -34.31
N LEU A 1065 -5.81 -5.31 -33.63
CA LEU A 1065 -4.48 -5.34 -34.21
C LEU A 1065 -3.84 -6.71 -33.95
N THR A 1066 -3.77 -7.54 -34.99
CA THR A 1066 -3.11 -8.86 -34.92
C THR A 1066 -1.84 -8.84 -35.76
N VAL A 1067 -0.69 -8.80 -35.09
CA VAL A 1067 0.63 -8.78 -35.73
C VAL A 1067 1.53 -9.89 -35.19
N PRO A 1068 2.31 -10.57 -36.05
CA PRO A 1068 3.34 -11.50 -35.59
C PRO A 1068 4.37 -10.78 -34.70
N LEU A 1069 4.89 -11.46 -33.67
CA LEU A 1069 5.89 -10.88 -32.75
C LEU A 1069 7.13 -10.34 -33.50
N GLN A 1070 7.52 -10.98 -34.60
CA GLN A 1070 8.63 -10.55 -35.47
C GLN A 1070 8.37 -9.18 -36.12
N VAL A 1071 7.12 -8.88 -36.44
CA VAL A 1071 6.71 -7.58 -36.98
C VAL A 1071 6.80 -6.52 -35.89
N VAL A 1072 6.38 -6.84 -34.66
CA VAL A 1072 6.54 -5.96 -33.48
C VAL A 1072 8.02 -5.66 -33.23
N GLU A 1073 8.89 -6.67 -33.27
CA GLU A 1073 10.35 -6.47 -33.18
C GLU A 1073 10.89 -5.57 -34.31
N SER A 1074 10.38 -5.73 -35.54
CA SER A 1074 10.80 -4.91 -36.69
C SER A 1074 10.31 -3.46 -36.61
N LEU A 1075 9.14 -3.22 -36.02
CA LEU A 1075 8.57 -1.90 -35.77
C LEU A 1075 9.29 -1.19 -34.60
N LEU A 1076 9.72 -1.96 -33.60
CA LEU A 1076 10.51 -1.49 -32.46
C LEU A 1076 12.00 -1.29 -32.78
N ALA A 1077 12.53 -2.05 -33.75
CA ALA A 1077 13.89 -1.90 -34.21
C ALA A 1077 14.07 -0.52 -34.85
N SER A 1078 14.83 0.36 -34.19
CA SER A 1078 15.25 1.62 -34.79
C SER A 1078 15.86 1.34 -36.16
N PRO A 1079 15.55 2.15 -37.20
CA PRO A 1079 16.17 1.95 -38.51
C PRO A 1079 17.68 1.91 -38.33
N PRO A 1080 18.39 0.96 -38.98
CA PRO A 1080 19.84 0.90 -38.88
C PRO A 1080 20.39 2.28 -39.20
N PRO A 1081 21.35 2.81 -38.42
CA PRO A 1081 21.85 4.15 -38.63
C PRO A 1081 22.31 4.25 -40.09
N THR A 1082 21.58 5.05 -40.87
CA THR A 1082 22.06 5.51 -42.16
C THR A 1082 23.45 6.09 -41.91
N GLU A 1083 24.39 5.70 -42.77
CA GLU A 1083 25.84 5.88 -42.60
C GLU A 1083 26.20 7.18 -41.84
N PRO A 1084 27.10 7.13 -40.84
CA PRO A 1084 27.48 8.33 -40.12
C PRO A 1084 27.94 9.39 -41.13
N PRO A 1085 27.47 10.65 -41.02
CA PRO A 1085 27.83 11.69 -41.98
C PRO A 1085 29.36 11.80 -42.03
N SER A 1086 29.92 11.42 -43.17
CA SER A 1086 31.35 11.47 -43.43
C SER A 1086 31.81 12.92 -43.28
N THR A 1087 32.63 13.20 -42.26
CA THR A 1087 33.30 14.50 -42.14
C THR A 1087 34.09 14.76 -43.42
N PRO A 1088 33.97 15.94 -44.05
CA PRO A 1088 34.71 16.23 -45.27
C PRO A 1088 36.21 16.20 -44.96
N LYS A 1089 36.96 15.46 -45.79
CA LYS A 1089 38.42 15.37 -45.69
C LYS A 1089 39.01 16.77 -45.69
N ALA A 1090 39.81 17.06 -44.66
CA ALA A 1090 40.53 18.30 -44.55
C ALA A 1090 41.44 18.51 -45.78
N GLY A 1091 41.26 19.65 -46.46
CA GLY A 1091 42.36 20.37 -47.08
C GLY A 1091 42.61 20.13 -48.56
N THR A 1092 41.88 20.86 -49.40
CA THR A 1092 42.50 21.60 -50.52
C THR A 1092 41.91 23.00 -50.57
N LYS A 1093 42.73 23.96 -50.16
CA LYS A 1093 42.47 25.39 -50.28
C LYS A 1093 42.55 25.79 -51.75
N THR A 1094 41.49 26.42 -52.26
CA THR A 1094 41.53 27.66 -53.06
C THR A 1094 40.11 28.23 -53.10
N PRO A 1095 39.88 29.45 -52.57
CA PRO A 1095 38.59 30.11 -52.69
C PRO A 1095 38.51 30.77 -54.06
N ASP A 1096 37.44 30.52 -54.81
CA ASP A 1096 37.07 31.39 -55.92
C ASP A 1096 36.04 32.42 -55.44
N ILE A 1097 36.23 33.60 -56.02
CA ILE A 1097 35.72 34.92 -55.71
C ILE A 1097 34.23 34.99 -56.04
N LEU A 1098 33.43 35.61 -55.15
CA LEU A 1098 32.01 36.03 -55.26
C LEU A 1098 30.98 35.16 -54.54
N GLY A 1099 30.73 35.48 -53.26
CA GLY A 1099 29.55 35.03 -52.53
C GLY A 1099 29.50 35.59 -51.12
N VAL A 1100 28.77 36.70 -50.96
CA VAL A 1100 28.56 37.46 -49.73
C VAL A 1100 27.99 36.56 -48.62
N VAL A 1101 28.70 36.45 -47.48
CA VAL A 1101 28.15 35.88 -46.24
C VAL A 1101 27.87 37.01 -45.27
N ILE A 1102 26.59 37.29 -45.08
CA ILE A 1102 26.06 38.12 -44.00
C ILE A 1102 26.02 37.24 -42.74
N SER A 1103 26.69 37.69 -41.69
CA SER A 1103 26.65 37.17 -40.32
C SER A 1103 25.25 37.29 -39.69
N PRO A 1104 24.96 36.52 -38.62
CA PRO A 1104 24.22 37.05 -37.49
C PRO A 1104 25.13 37.28 -36.27
N PRO A 1105 24.71 38.16 -35.32
CA PRO A 1105 25.62 38.97 -34.53
C PRO A 1105 25.71 38.57 -33.05
N SER A 1106 26.86 38.91 -32.46
CA SER A 1106 27.12 39.30 -31.07
C SER A 1106 26.33 38.67 -29.91
N ALA A 1107 27.06 37.90 -29.08
CA ALA A 1107 26.92 37.94 -27.62
C ALA A 1107 28.24 38.44 -27.00
N VAL A 1108 28.13 39.54 -26.28
CA VAL A 1108 29.18 40.24 -25.52
C VAL A 1108 29.19 39.68 -24.10
N LEU A 1109 30.40 39.57 -23.50
CA LEU A 1109 30.80 39.73 -22.08
C LEU A 1109 31.89 38.69 -21.73
N ARG A 1110 33.17 39.08 -21.75
CA ARG A 1110 34.01 39.41 -20.57
C ARG A 1110 34.08 38.28 -19.54
N SER A 1111 35.23 37.67 -19.31
CA SER A 1111 36.29 38.29 -18.49
C SER A 1111 37.71 37.71 -18.73
N PRO A 1112 38.78 38.47 -18.41
CA PRO A 1112 40.16 38.13 -18.74
C PRO A 1112 41.00 37.64 -17.54
N ALA A 1113 42.23 37.23 -17.87
CA ALA A 1113 43.44 37.23 -17.04
C ALA A 1113 43.74 35.96 -16.24
N ALA A 1114 44.40 35.02 -16.92
CA ALA A 1114 45.46 34.22 -16.33
C ALA A 1114 46.71 35.09 -16.10
N THR A 1115 47.27 35.08 -14.90
CA THR A 1115 48.73 35.25 -14.68
C THR A 1115 49.13 34.58 -13.36
N GLY A 1116 50.14 33.70 -13.40
CA GLY A 1116 50.77 33.17 -12.19
C GLY A 1116 51.31 31.72 -12.27
N LEU A 1117 52.37 31.53 -13.08
CA LEU A 1117 53.56 30.68 -12.81
C LEU A 1117 53.66 30.10 -11.37
N THR A 1118 54.02 28.85 -11.06
CA THR A 1118 54.93 27.84 -11.64
C THR A 1118 54.70 26.51 -10.90
N LYS A 1119 54.67 25.36 -11.58
CA LYS A 1119 55.09 24.06 -11.00
C LYS A 1119 55.98 23.33 -12.00
N THR A 1120 57.23 23.10 -11.58
CA THR A 1120 58.25 22.30 -12.25
C THR A 1120 57.87 20.82 -12.23
N TYR A 1121 57.90 20.18 -13.40
CA TYR A 1121 57.68 18.74 -13.58
C TYR A 1121 58.99 17.98 -13.34
N LEU A 1122 58.95 16.97 -12.48
CA LEU A 1122 59.99 15.97 -12.33
C LEU A 1122 59.39 14.58 -12.58
N ASN A 1123 59.87 13.96 -13.65
CA ASN A 1123 59.84 12.53 -13.98
C ASN A 1123 58.48 11.79 -14.10
N ASN A 1124 58.19 11.36 -15.33
CA ASN A 1124 57.31 10.24 -15.73
C ASN A 1124 55.78 10.40 -15.77
N ASP A 1125 55.26 11.61 -15.96
CA ASP A 1125 53.80 11.81 -16.07
C ASP A 1125 53.19 11.59 -17.48
N PHE A 1126 54.00 11.35 -18.51
CA PHE A 1126 53.48 11.21 -19.89
C PHE A 1126 52.86 9.84 -20.20
N ARG A 1127 53.01 8.84 -19.32
CA ARG A 1127 52.43 7.50 -19.54
C ARG A 1127 51.16 7.20 -18.73
N GLN A 1128 50.82 7.99 -17.71
CA GLN A 1128 49.58 7.79 -16.93
C GLN A 1128 48.39 8.64 -17.43
N LEU A 1129 48.63 9.74 -18.15
CA LEU A 1129 47.57 10.60 -18.69
C LEU A 1129 46.78 10.02 -19.89
N ARG A 1130 47.10 8.80 -20.35
CA ARG A 1130 46.31 8.10 -21.40
C ARG A 1130 45.45 6.95 -20.86
N GLN A 1131 45.44 6.71 -19.55
CA GLN A 1131 44.67 5.62 -18.94
C GLN A 1131 43.64 6.07 -17.89
N VAL A 1132 43.32 7.37 -17.82
CA VAL A 1132 42.25 7.89 -16.94
C VAL A 1132 41.04 8.30 -17.79
N PRO A 1133 39.82 7.75 -17.57
CA PRO A 1133 38.64 8.02 -18.41
C PRO A 1133 38.11 9.47 -18.36
N SER A 1134 38.58 10.30 -17.43
CA SER A 1134 38.03 11.63 -17.13
C SER A 1134 38.47 12.77 -18.08
N THR A 1135 39.30 12.50 -19.10
CA THR A 1135 39.78 13.53 -20.06
C THR A 1135 39.25 13.36 -21.49
N ARG A 1136 38.20 12.57 -21.69
CA ARG A 1136 37.45 12.48 -22.97
C ARG A 1136 36.22 13.39 -23.07
N MET A 1137 36.10 14.42 -22.22
CA MET A 1137 35.00 15.37 -22.31
C MET A 1137 35.50 16.79 -22.52
N ASN A 1138 35.81 17.11 -23.78
CA ASN A 1138 35.64 18.47 -24.29
C ASN A 1138 35.56 18.44 -25.82
N THR A 1139 34.40 18.03 -26.34
CA THR A 1139 33.93 18.49 -27.64
C THR A 1139 32.59 19.18 -27.44
N SER A 1140 32.66 20.51 -27.34
CA SER A 1140 31.53 21.40 -27.49
C SER A 1140 31.00 21.29 -28.93
N ARG A 1141 30.06 20.37 -29.16
CA ARG A 1141 29.07 20.46 -30.22
C ARG A 1141 27.74 20.08 -29.60
N LEU A 1142 26.78 21.00 -29.64
CA LEU A 1142 25.38 20.71 -29.36
C LEU A 1142 24.96 19.54 -30.28
N PRO A 1143 24.27 18.51 -29.77
CA PRO A 1143 23.59 17.59 -30.64
C PRO A 1143 22.51 18.38 -31.38
N SER A 1144 22.50 18.27 -32.71
CA SER A 1144 21.40 18.73 -33.54
C SER A 1144 20.17 17.92 -33.16
N THR A 1145 19.20 18.58 -32.54
CA THR A 1145 17.84 18.07 -32.34
C THR A 1145 17.07 18.17 -33.67
N HIS A 1146 17.31 17.19 -34.55
CA HIS A 1146 16.35 16.83 -35.58
C HIS A 1146 16.15 15.32 -35.52
N GLY A 1147 14.92 14.90 -35.19
CA GLY A 1147 14.47 13.52 -35.37
C GLY A 1147 14.30 12.71 -34.09
N MET A 1148 13.29 13.02 -33.28
CA MET A 1148 12.62 12.05 -32.40
C MET A 1148 11.12 12.34 -32.47
N LEU A 1149 10.41 11.64 -33.36
CA LEU A 1149 8.96 11.77 -33.52
C LEU A 1149 8.31 10.46 -34.02
N LEU A 1150 8.88 9.32 -33.64
CA LEU A 1150 8.44 8.01 -34.12
C LEU A 1150 8.26 6.94 -33.02
N VAL A 1151 8.33 7.31 -31.73
CA VAL A 1151 8.22 6.34 -30.62
C VAL A 1151 6.83 6.32 -29.95
N SER A 1152 5.94 7.29 -30.17
CA SER A 1152 4.61 7.27 -29.51
C SER A 1152 3.66 6.20 -30.06
N LEU A 1153 3.84 5.77 -31.30
CA LEU A 1153 2.95 4.80 -31.96
C LEU A 1153 3.09 3.35 -31.45
N VAL A 1154 4.20 3.01 -30.78
CA VAL A 1154 4.48 1.62 -30.36
C VAL A 1154 4.33 1.40 -28.85
N ALA A 1155 4.16 2.47 -28.07
CA ALA A 1155 4.00 2.37 -26.62
C ALA A 1155 2.57 1.97 -26.17
N SER A 1156 1.67 1.73 -27.12
CA SER A 1156 0.24 1.39 -26.91
C SER A 1156 -0.11 -0.03 -27.40
N PHE A 1157 0.89 -0.91 -27.53
CA PHE A 1157 0.71 -2.34 -27.81
C PHE A 1157 0.76 -3.18 -26.54
#